data_AF-B2HEX8-F1
#
_entry.id   AF-B2HEX8-F1
#
_cell.length_a   1.000
_cell.length_b   1.000
_cell.length_c   1.000
_cell.angle_alpha   90.00
_cell.angle_beta   90.00
_cell.angle_gamma   90.00
#
_symmetry.space_group_name_H-M   'P 1'
#
loop_
_entity.id
_entity.type
_entity.pdbx_description
1 polymer ?
#
loop_
_entity_poly.entity_id
_entity_poly.type
_entity_poly.pdbx_seq_one_letter_code
_entity_poly.pdbx_strand_id
1 'polypeptide(L)'
;MEKLNIALKNCHGIRELDAPFTFGEGRNAVAIYAPNGTMKTSLARTLADLSNGHETADHMFPARDTERSVTDEHGTELDPDDVVVVLSYDEELGPTESTSTLLVNQALRKEYEGLRVDLVEAREQLVEALKGQSGTKKDVVETISRVFTQQDDNFFNALVRISYEVEQLEDAPFADLPYDLLFNDKVDLILRSSALQSALTQYVTRLNELLDESTYFSRDKFSFYHAANVTKSLGDNRFFDAHHSLLLRGGDGDSRAVTSQADLDSLISEEKERIAEDPALRKKLDAVEHALQKNLDTRKFFDFISSREDLLPEFANVDSFQQSVWKSYLKAHEELFLHAVKCFKDTESRRKEIENQAAAESTQWERVIKIFNDRFYVPFRLSAKNKHRVTLGQEKILKLAFQFEEGGESANVERDDLLQALSNGEKKALYILNVLFEMEARKAAGRETLFVIDDLADSFDYKNKYAIVQYLKEMADQTNFKLVLLTHNFDFFRTLRSRGVVGYDRCFMAQKGESKVVLTQAEHINNPFINGFKKNFFTNPMQRVASIPFVRNILEYTKGDDDDDYIKLTSLLHWKQDSRTITNSDLDRIFIETFRGQEGKSWSQPAEAAIDLLIKEADAALLADEGVNFENKIVLSIATRLLAESYMVAELNDPNFTNAIDGNQTQKLFQAFKSRGHGTPEGRDILDGVVLMTPENIHVNSFMYEPIIDMSDAALRSLYADIKRLSPGLN
;
A
#
# COMPACT_ATOMS: atom_id res chain seq x y z
N MET A 1 -7.57 1.52 25.17
CA MET A 1 -6.70 0.43 25.63
C MET A 1 -5.63 0.95 26.60
N GLU A 2 -5.70 0.55 27.87
CA GLU A 2 -4.67 0.84 28.89
C GLU A 2 -3.69 -0.33 29.08
N LYS A 3 -4.12 -1.56 28.81
CA LYS A 3 -3.30 -2.75 28.96
C LYS A 3 -3.44 -3.66 27.75
N LEU A 4 -2.34 -4.27 27.32
CA LEU A 4 -2.28 -5.30 26.29
C LEU A 4 -1.75 -6.58 26.90
N ASN A 5 -2.53 -7.66 26.87
CA ASN A 5 -2.10 -8.98 27.29
C ASN A 5 -1.80 -9.84 26.06
N ILE A 6 -0.59 -10.39 26.00
CA ILE A 6 -0.14 -11.29 24.93
C ILE A 6 0.15 -12.66 25.53
N ALA A 7 -0.59 -13.68 25.10
CA ALA A 7 -0.34 -15.08 25.41
C ALA A 7 -0.23 -15.89 24.12
N LEU A 8 0.98 -16.39 23.84
CA LEU A 8 1.32 -17.10 22.61
C LEU A 8 1.90 -18.47 22.91
N LYS A 9 1.56 -19.46 22.09
CA LYS A 9 2.12 -20.82 22.13
C LYS A 9 2.34 -21.34 20.73
N ASN A 10 3.55 -21.81 20.43
CA ASN A 10 3.95 -22.31 19.11
C ASN A 10 3.61 -21.34 17.95
N CYS A 11 3.91 -20.06 18.11
CA CYS A 11 3.62 -19.00 17.13
C CYS A 11 4.92 -18.55 16.44
N HIS A 12 5.08 -18.83 15.14
CA HIS A 12 6.28 -18.45 14.37
C HIS A 12 7.63 -18.80 15.05
N GLY A 13 7.67 -19.91 15.81
CA GLY A 13 8.85 -20.35 16.55
C GLY A 13 8.95 -19.88 18.02
N ILE A 14 8.02 -19.02 18.49
CA ILE A 14 7.83 -18.76 19.93
C ILE A 14 7.14 -19.98 20.53
N ARG A 15 7.83 -20.73 21.39
CA ARG A 15 7.23 -21.88 22.09
C ARG A 15 6.16 -21.47 23.08
N GLU A 16 6.46 -20.49 23.92
CA GLU A 16 5.55 -19.92 24.91
C GLU A 16 5.99 -18.49 25.24
N LEU A 17 5.05 -17.55 25.28
CA LEU A 17 5.24 -16.18 25.74
C LEU A 17 3.95 -15.71 26.42
N ASP A 18 4.03 -15.29 27.67
CA ASP A 18 2.95 -14.65 28.41
C ASP A 18 3.47 -13.31 28.96
N ALA A 19 2.90 -12.21 28.46
CA ALA A 19 3.38 -10.86 28.76
C ALA A 19 2.23 -9.84 28.82
N PRO A 20 2.03 -9.19 29.97
CA PRO A 20 1.20 -7.99 30.06
C PRO A 20 2.04 -6.72 29.82
N PHE A 21 1.54 -5.85 28.95
CA PHE A 21 2.08 -4.53 28.68
C PHE A 21 1.10 -3.46 29.14
N THR A 22 1.58 -2.45 29.86
CA THR A 22 0.77 -1.33 30.34
C THR A 22 1.16 -0.04 29.64
N PHE A 23 0.14 0.70 29.19
CA PHE A 23 0.25 2.04 28.65
C PHE A 23 -0.32 3.03 29.68
N GLY A 24 0.11 4.29 29.67
CA GLY A 24 -0.38 5.26 30.65
C GLY A 24 -0.19 6.70 30.22
N GLU A 25 -0.81 7.64 30.95
CA GLU A 25 -0.89 9.05 30.59
C GLU A 25 0.48 9.65 30.21
N GLY A 26 0.54 10.12 28.96
CA GLY A 26 1.70 10.84 28.40
C GLY A 26 2.87 9.98 27.91
N ARG A 27 2.80 8.63 27.94
CA ARG A 27 3.86 7.75 27.39
C ARG A 27 3.30 6.43 26.86
N ASN A 28 2.73 6.42 25.66
CA ASN A 28 2.02 5.25 25.14
C ASN A 28 2.92 4.21 24.43
N ALA A 29 4.14 4.00 24.92
CA ALA A 29 5.09 3.10 24.29
C ALA A 29 5.74 2.14 25.29
N VAL A 30 6.03 0.94 24.80
CA VAL A 30 6.81 -0.12 25.44
C VAL A 30 7.98 -0.44 24.54
N ALA A 31 9.17 -0.62 25.11
CA ALA A 31 10.34 -1.08 24.37
C ALA A 31 10.80 -2.43 24.91
N ILE A 32 11.14 -3.33 24.00
CA ILE A 32 11.66 -4.65 24.32
C ILE A 32 12.98 -4.83 23.59
N TYR A 33 14.06 -4.89 24.36
CA TYR A 33 15.35 -5.34 23.86
C TYR A 33 15.35 -6.87 23.78
N ALA A 34 15.67 -7.44 22.63
CA ALA A 34 15.67 -8.89 22.46
C ALA A 34 16.78 -9.29 21.47
N PRO A 35 17.76 -10.10 21.87
CA PRO A 35 18.81 -10.58 20.98
C PRO A 35 18.26 -11.35 19.77
N ASN A 36 19.06 -11.46 18.71
CA ASN A 36 18.68 -12.20 17.51
C ASN A 36 18.38 -13.67 17.82
N GLY A 37 17.33 -14.23 17.20
CA GLY A 37 16.85 -15.59 17.46
C GLY A 37 15.97 -15.78 18.71
N THR A 38 15.61 -14.68 19.41
CA THR A 38 14.75 -14.72 20.60
C THR A 38 13.26 -14.74 20.26
N MET A 39 12.66 -13.57 19.94
CA MET A 39 11.21 -13.47 19.69
C MET A 39 10.75 -12.35 18.76
N LYS A 40 11.60 -11.36 18.42
CA LYS A 40 11.17 -10.10 17.78
C LYS A 40 10.34 -10.28 16.51
N THR A 41 10.96 -10.87 15.48
CA THR A 41 10.31 -11.12 14.19
C THR A 41 9.17 -12.13 14.30
N SER A 42 9.28 -13.12 15.18
CA SER A 42 8.20 -14.07 15.43
C SER A 42 6.96 -13.38 16.02
N LEU A 43 7.14 -12.51 17.02
CA LEU A 43 6.07 -11.74 17.64
C LEU A 43 5.45 -10.76 16.64
N ALA A 44 6.28 -10.06 15.86
CA ALA A 44 5.80 -9.15 14.83
C ALA A 44 4.97 -9.90 13.78
N ARG A 45 5.44 -11.05 13.28
CA ARG A 45 4.68 -11.88 12.33
C ARG A 45 3.38 -12.42 12.93
N THR A 46 3.37 -12.84 14.17
CA THR A 46 2.13 -13.26 14.85
C THR A 46 1.09 -12.14 14.91
N LEU A 47 1.51 -10.90 15.17
CA LEU A 47 0.61 -9.75 15.17
C LEU A 47 0.27 -9.28 13.74
N ALA A 48 1.12 -9.55 12.76
CA ALA A 48 0.81 -9.31 11.36
C ALA A 48 -0.26 -10.28 10.86
N ASP A 49 -0.21 -11.56 11.26
CA ASP A 49 -1.28 -12.51 10.99
C ASP A 49 -2.60 -12.04 11.61
N LEU A 50 -2.56 -11.48 12.83
CA LEU A 50 -3.76 -10.92 13.48
C LEU A 50 -4.33 -9.76 12.65
N SER A 51 -3.49 -8.78 12.30
CA SER A 51 -3.88 -7.62 11.49
C SER A 51 -4.46 -8.00 10.12
N ASN A 52 -3.93 -9.06 9.48
CA ASN A 52 -4.42 -9.55 8.20
C ASN A 52 -5.58 -10.56 8.31
N GLY A 53 -6.03 -10.91 9.52
CA GLY A 53 -7.06 -11.92 9.73
C GLY A 53 -6.63 -13.36 9.37
N HIS A 54 -5.33 -13.64 9.35
CA HIS A 54 -4.76 -14.97 9.10
C HIS A 54 -4.64 -15.78 10.40
N GLU A 55 -4.71 -17.10 10.28
CA GLU A 55 -4.34 -18.03 11.35
C GLU A 55 -2.82 -18.06 11.52
N THR A 56 -2.34 -18.05 12.76
CA THR A 56 -0.92 -18.18 13.08
C THR A 56 -0.57 -19.66 13.26
N ALA A 57 0.64 -20.06 12.82
CA ALA A 57 1.14 -21.43 12.96
C ALA A 57 2.66 -21.48 13.24
N ASP A 58 3.14 -22.63 13.72
CA ASP A 58 4.57 -22.96 13.72
C ASP A 58 4.95 -23.57 12.36
N HIS A 59 5.56 -22.77 11.48
CA HIS A 59 5.95 -23.22 10.14
C HIS A 59 7.00 -24.33 10.14
N MET A 60 7.83 -24.42 11.18
CA MET A 60 8.89 -25.43 11.26
C MET A 60 8.37 -26.73 11.87
N PHE A 61 7.36 -26.63 12.73
CA PHE A 61 6.71 -27.79 13.36
C PHE A 61 5.18 -27.71 13.25
N PRO A 62 4.60 -27.93 12.05
CA PRO A 62 3.17 -27.74 11.80
C PRO A 62 2.24 -28.65 12.61
N ALA A 63 2.78 -29.72 13.20
CA ALA A 63 2.03 -30.66 14.05
C ALA A 63 1.81 -30.16 15.49
N ARG A 64 2.40 -29.02 15.88
CA ARG A 64 2.21 -28.44 17.21
C ARG A 64 0.93 -27.62 17.25
N ASP A 65 0.18 -27.74 18.34
CA ASP A 65 -0.98 -26.88 18.59
C ASP A 65 -0.52 -25.44 18.82
N THR A 66 -1.00 -24.53 17.98
CA THR A 66 -0.70 -23.10 18.05
C THR A 66 -1.85 -22.37 18.76
N GLU A 67 -1.50 -21.52 19.74
CA GLU A 67 -2.46 -20.68 20.46
C GLU A 67 -2.01 -19.21 20.36
N ARG A 68 -2.89 -18.32 19.88
CA ARG A 68 -2.68 -16.87 19.81
C ARG A 68 -3.80 -16.17 20.57
N SER A 69 -3.47 -15.53 21.69
CA SER A 69 -4.39 -14.66 22.43
C SER A 69 -3.76 -13.28 22.62
N VAL A 70 -4.47 -12.25 22.14
CA VAL A 70 -4.05 -10.85 22.22
C VAL A 70 -5.27 -10.05 22.65
N THR A 71 -5.27 -9.55 23.89
CA THR A 71 -6.47 -8.97 24.52
C THR A 71 -6.18 -7.68 25.29
N ASP A 72 -7.20 -6.87 25.48
CA ASP A 72 -7.15 -5.63 26.28
C ASP A 72 -7.30 -5.88 27.80
N GLU A 73 -7.40 -4.80 28.60
CA GLU A 73 -7.66 -4.85 30.05
C GLU A 73 -8.96 -5.57 30.44
N HIS A 74 -9.93 -5.70 29.53
CA HIS A 74 -11.23 -6.33 29.75
C HIS A 74 -11.27 -7.78 29.25
N GLY A 75 -10.19 -8.28 28.65
CA GLY A 75 -10.13 -9.60 28.02
C GLY A 75 -10.78 -9.64 26.64
N THR A 76 -11.03 -8.49 26.01
CA THR A 76 -11.58 -8.37 24.65
C THR A 76 -10.46 -8.54 23.64
N GLU A 77 -10.69 -9.33 22.59
CA GLU A 77 -9.75 -9.42 21.46
C GLU A 77 -9.69 -8.09 20.70
N LEU A 78 -8.49 -7.73 20.22
CA LEU A 78 -8.32 -6.54 19.40
C LEU A 78 -8.94 -6.72 18.02
N ASP A 79 -9.54 -5.64 17.51
CA ASP A 79 -9.92 -5.55 16.10
C ASP A 79 -8.65 -5.62 15.22
N PRO A 80 -8.57 -6.55 14.26
CA PRO A 80 -7.47 -6.62 13.28
C PRO A 80 -7.13 -5.27 12.64
N ASP A 81 -8.15 -4.46 12.34
CA ASP A 81 -7.97 -3.16 11.71
C ASP A 81 -7.29 -2.14 12.64
N ASP A 82 -7.32 -2.35 13.96
CA ASP A 82 -6.65 -1.49 14.97
C ASP A 82 -5.18 -1.87 15.19
N VAL A 83 -4.67 -2.90 14.52
CA VAL A 83 -3.29 -3.36 14.66
C VAL A 83 -2.50 -3.03 13.39
N VAL A 84 -1.38 -2.32 13.55
CA VAL A 84 -0.42 -2.02 12.49
C VAL A 84 0.91 -2.64 12.84
N VAL A 85 1.40 -3.52 11.98
CA VAL A 85 2.72 -4.15 12.15
C VAL A 85 3.69 -3.62 11.10
N VAL A 86 4.82 -3.12 11.59
CA VAL A 86 5.95 -2.66 10.80
C VAL A 86 7.05 -3.72 10.93
N LEU A 87 7.21 -4.55 9.90
CA LEU A 87 8.21 -5.62 9.87
C LEU A 87 9.61 -5.09 9.55
N SER A 88 10.62 -5.89 9.86
CA SER A 88 12.01 -5.60 9.53
C SER A 88 12.24 -5.64 8.02
N TYR A 89 12.19 -4.47 7.35
CA TYR A 89 12.47 -4.25 5.93
C TYR A 89 11.69 -5.13 4.93
N ASP A 90 10.79 -4.50 4.18
CA ASP A 90 10.10 -5.10 3.04
C ASP A 90 10.37 -4.24 1.80
N GLU A 91 11.02 -4.82 0.79
CA GLU A 91 11.34 -4.17 -0.50
C GLU A 91 10.08 -3.80 -1.29
N GLU A 92 8.99 -4.53 -1.09
CA GLU A 92 7.78 -4.43 -1.91
C GLU A 92 6.76 -3.42 -1.36
N LEU A 93 6.89 -3.01 -0.10
CA LEU A 93 5.94 -2.09 0.53
C LEU A 93 6.03 -0.68 -0.07
N GLY A 94 5.01 -0.30 -0.83
CA GLY A 94 4.74 1.07 -1.31
C GLY A 94 3.46 1.64 -0.68
N PRO A 95 3.07 2.88 -1.02
CA PRO A 95 1.81 3.47 -0.57
C PRO A 95 0.63 2.56 -0.97
N THR A 96 -0.13 2.10 0.02
CA THR A 96 -1.33 1.29 -0.18
C THR A 96 -2.51 2.15 -0.65
N GLU A 97 -3.55 1.51 -1.19
CA GLU A 97 -4.81 2.20 -1.50
C GLU A 97 -5.44 2.82 -0.24
N SER A 98 -5.35 2.16 0.92
CA SER A 98 -5.88 2.67 2.20
C SER A 98 -5.15 3.93 2.68
N THR A 99 -3.82 3.94 2.68
CA THR A 99 -3.03 5.14 3.01
C THR A 99 -3.33 6.26 2.03
N SER A 100 -3.34 5.95 0.72
CA SER A 100 -3.63 6.86 -0.40
C SER A 100 -5.00 7.54 -0.29
N THR A 101 -6.00 6.80 0.21
CA THR A 101 -7.40 7.23 0.28
C THR A 101 -7.75 8.03 1.54
N LEU A 102 -7.12 7.72 2.69
CA LEU A 102 -7.44 8.34 3.99
C LEU A 102 -6.92 9.79 4.14
N LEU A 103 -5.94 10.16 3.33
CA LEU A 103 -5.26 11.45 3.40
C LEU A 103 -5.81 12.47 2.38
N VAL A 104 -6.98 12.18 1.80
CA VAL A 104 -7.71 13.01 0.82
C VAL A 104 -8.71 13.91 1.53
N ASN A 105 -8.93 15.13 1.01
CA ASN A 105 -9.99 16.02 1.47
C ASN A 105 -11.37 15.41 1.17
N GLN A 106 -11.96 14.73 2.15
CA GLN A 106 -13.27 14.05 2.01
C GLN A 106 -14.40 15.02 1.62
N ALA A 107 -14.33 16.30 2.00
CA ALA A 107 -15.35 17.26 1.65
C ALA A 107 -15.33 17.57 0.14
N LEU A 108 -14.15 17.90 -0.41
CA LEU A 108 -13.99 18.13 -1.85
C LEU A 108 -14.31 16.87 -2.67
N ARG A 109 -13.96 15.68 -2.15
CA ARG A 109 -14.30 14.41 -2.81
C ARG A 109 -15.81 14.16 -2.85
N LYS A 110 -16.52 14.30 -1.73
CA LYS A 110 -17.98 14.13 -1.69
C LYS A 110 -18.68 15.12 -2.61
N GLU A 111 -18.20 16.36 -2.65
CA GLU A 111 -18.72 17.37 -3.57
C GLU A 111 -18.49 16.99 -5.03
N TYR A 112 -17.29 16.54 -5.38
CA TYR A 112 -16.95 16.07 -6.73
C TYR A 112 -17.79 14.85 -7.17
N GLU A 113 -17.98 13.88 -6.27
CA GLU A 113 -18.83 12.72 -6.51
C GLU A 113 -20.30 13.13 -6.71
N GLY A 114 -20.80 14.06 -5.89
CA GLY A 114 -22.15 14.63 -6.02
C GLY A 114 -22.39 15.28 -7.38
N LEU A 115 -21.45 16.11 -7.85
CA LEU A 115 -21.55 16.76 -9.17
C LEU A 115 -21.69 15.74 -10.33
N ARG A 116 -21.06 14.57 -10.23
CA ARG A 116 -21.21 13.51 -11.25
C ARG A 116 -22.58 12.87 -11.21
N VAL A 117 -23.14 12.67 -10.01
CA VAL A 117 -24.49 12.10 -9.83
C VAL A 117 -25.52 13.04 -10.45
N ASP A 118 -25.47 14.33 -10.10
CA ASP A 118 -26.41 15.34 -10.60
C ASP A 118 -26.33 15.43 -12.15
N LEU A 119 -25.12 15.38 -12.71
CA LEU A 119 -24.91 15.42 -14.15
C LEU A 119 -25.49 14.20 -14.87
N VAL A 120 -25.30 13.00 -14.31
CA VAL A 120 -25.87 11.75 -14.86
C VAL A 120 -27.38 11.79 -14.75
N GLU A 121 -27.94 12.24 -13.63
CA GLU A 121 -29.39 12.35 -13.45
C GLU A 121 -30.01 13.30 -14.49
N ALA A 122 -29.43 14.48 -14.69
CA ALA A 122 -29.89 15.43 -15.71
C ALA A 122 -29.83 14.85 -17.13
N ARG A 123 -28.80 14.03 -17.43
CA ARG A 123 -28.71 13.31 -18.72
C ARG A 123 -29.83 12.30 -18.89
N GLU A 124 -30.01 11.41 -17.91
CA GLU A 124 -31.00 10.33 -18.01
C GLU A 124 -32.42 10.89 -18.16
N GLN A 125 -32.76 11.96 -17.43
CA GLN A 125 -34.06 12.63 -17.54
C GLN A 125 -34.30 13.19 -18.96
N LEU A 126 -33.29 13.84 -19.54
CA LEU A 126 -33.40 14.38 -20.90
C LEU A 126 -33.46 13.26 -21.96
N VAL A 127 -32.62 12.23 -21.81
CA VAL A 127 -32.57 11.08 -22.73
C VAL A 127 -33.90 10.34 -22.76
N GLU A 128 -34.53 10.10 -21.62
CA GLU A 128 -35.83 9.44 -21.54
C GLU A 128 -36.93 10.26 -22.23
N ALA A 129 -36.95 11.57 -22.00
CA ALA A 129 -37.89 12.48 -22.67
C ALA A 129 -37.72 12.47 -24.19
N LEU A 130 -36.48 12.57 -24.68
CA LEU A 130 -36.15 12.55 -26.10
C LEU A 130 -36.45 11.20 -26.76
N LYS A 131 -36.26 10.10 -26.04
CA LYS A 131 -36.62 8.76 -26.50
C LYS A 131 -38.14 8.62 -26.66
N GLY A 132 -38.90 9.16 -25.71
CA GLY A 132 -40.36 9.26 -25.78
C GLY A 132 -40.83 10.09 -26.98
N GLN A 133 -40.22 11.26 -27.20
CA GLN A 133 -40.58 12.17 -28.28
C GLN A 133 -40.26 11.62 -29.68
N SER A 134 -39.06 11.05 -29.85
CA SER A 134 -38.59 10.56 -31.15
C SER A 134 -39.13 9.17 -31.52
N GLY A 135 -39.58 8.40 -30.52
CA GLY A 135 -39.97 7.00 -30.67
C GLY A 135 -38.82 6.07 -31.10
N THR A 136 -37.55 6.52 -30.97
CA THR A 136 -36.39 5.77 -31.45
C THR A 136 -36.04 4.61 -30.53
N LYS A 137 -35.57 3.51 -31.12
CA LYS A 137 -34.94 2.40 -30.40
C LYS A 137 -33.42 2.54 -30.30
N LYS A 138 -32.84 3.53 -30.98
CA LYS A 138 -31.40 3.80 -30.97
C LYS A 138 -30.98 4.44 -29.66
N ASP A 139 -29.70 4.34 -29.36
CA ASP A 139 -29.10 5.08 -28.24
C ASP A 139 -29.13 6.58 -28.56
N VAL A 140 -29.90 7.34 -27.77
CA VAL A 140 -30.05 8.80 -27.94
C VAL A 140 -28.75 9.53 -27.64
N VAL A 141 -27.96 9.05 -26.68
CA VAL A 141 -26.68 9.66 -26.27
C VAL A 141 -25.69 9.56 -27.43
N GLU A 142 -25.52 8.36 -27.99
CA GLU A 142 -24.65 8.14 -29.16
C GLU A 142 -25.16 8.92 -30.38
N THR A 143 -26.49 8.90 -30.61
CA THR A 143 -27.09 9.53 -31.78
C THR A 143 -26.90 11.05 -31.77
N ILE A 144 -27.21 11.73 -30.65
CA ILE A 144 -27.01 13.18 -30.53
C ILE A 144 -25.52 13.54 -30.63
N SER A 145 -24.66 12.74 -30.00
CA SER A 145 -23.21 12.95 -30.09
C SER A 145 -22.75 12.92 -31.55
N ARG A 146 -23.13 11.89 -32.31
CA ARG A 146 -22.75 11.74 -33.71
C ARG A 146 -23.34 12.84 -34.61
N VAL A 147 -24.64 13.15 -34.45
CA VAL A 147 -25.36 14.13 -35.29
C VAL A 147 -24.73 15.52 -35.20
N PHE A 148 -24.26 15.92 -34.01
CA PHE A 148 -23.74 17.27 -33.80
C PHE A 148 -22.22 17.36 -33.65
N THR A 149 -21.49 16.25 -33.45
CA THR A 149 -20.02 16.27 -33.26
C THR A 149 -19.25 15.26 -34.08
N GLN A 150 -19.92 14.32 -34.75
CA GLN A 150 -19.28 13.20 -35.46
C GLN A 150 -18.45 12.26 -34.56
N GLN A 151 -18.73 12.26 -33.25
CA GLN A 151 -18.11 11.38 -32.25
C GLN A 151 -19.20 10.69 -31.43
N ASP A 152 -18.95 9.46 -30.98
CA ASP A 152 -19.97 8.65 -30.30
C ASP A 152 -20.11 8.99 -28.80
N ASP A 153 -19.08 9.57 -28.16
CA ASP A 153 -19.05 9.89 -26.72
C ASP A 153 -18.81 11.39 -26.48
N ASN A 154 -19.76 12.24 -26.92
CA ASN A 154 -19.62 13.69 -26.82
C ASN A 154 -20.93 14.44 -26.56
N PHE A 155 -21.84 13.81 -25.83
CA PHE A 155 -23.23 14.23 -25.67
C PHE A 155 -23.38 15.64 -25.10
N PHE A 156 -22.75 15.93 -23.95
CA PHE A 156 -22.91 17.25 -23.32
C PHE A 156 -22.29 18.39 -24.15
N ASN A 157 -21.14 18.16 -24.78
CA ASN A 157 -20.57 19.19 -25.66
C ASN A 157 -21.44 19.38 -26.92
N ALA A 158 -22.09 18.32 -27.42
CA ALA A 158 -23.08 18.43 -28.48
C ALA A 158 -24.23 19.37 -28.06
N LEU A 159 -24.79 19.18 -26.85
CA LEU A 159 -25.85 20.04 -26.31
C LEU A 159 -25.40 21.50 -26.13
N VAL A 160 -24.20 21.72 -25.59
CA VAL A 160 -23.64 23.07 -25.42
C VAL A 160 -23.43 23.77 -26.78
N ARG A 161 -22.93 23.03 -27.78
CA ARG A 161 -22.67 23.57 -29.12
C ARG A 161 -23.93 24.14 -29.76
N ILE A 162 -25.06 23.45 -29.60
CA ILE A 162 -26.33 23.82 -30.22
C ILE A 162 -27.24 24.65 -29.32
N SER A 163 -26.82 24.99 -28.09
CA SER A 163 -27.71 25.63 -27.10
C SER A 163 -28.28 26.96 -27.61
N TYR A 164 -27.44 27.78 -28.22
CA TYR A 164 -27.88 29.03 -28.83
C TYR A 164 -28.89 28.81 -29.96
N GLU A 165 -28.68 27.79 -30.80
CA GLU A 165 -29.57 27.50 -31.91
C GLU A 165 -30.94 27.00 -31.45
N VAL A 166 -30.99 26.17 -30.40
CA VAL A 166 -32.25 25.68 -29.82
C VAL A 166 -32.99 26.79 -29.08
N GLU A 167 -32.30 27.64 -28.32
CA GLU A 167 -32.89 28.77 -27.60
C GLU A 167 -33.55 29.79 -28.55
N GLN A 168 -32.98 30.00 -29.74
CA GLN A 168 -33.51 30.94 -30.74
C GLN A 168 -34.70 30.38 -31.55
N LEU A 169 -35.01 29.08 -31.45
CA LEU A 169 -36.20 28.53 -32.09
C LEU A 169 -37.46 29.06 -31.38
N GLU A 170 -38.39 29.63 -32.12
CA GLU A 170 -39.68 30.06 -31.57
C GLU A 170 -40.62 28.86 -31.31
N ASP A 171 -40.55 27.84 -32.16
CA ASP A 171 -41.42 26.66 -32.12
C ASP A 171 -40.64 25.37 -32.48
N ALA A 172 -41.29 24.21 -32.34
CA ALA A 172 -40.73 22.88 -32.60
C ALA A 172 -41.41 22.20 -33.81
N PRO A 173 -41.17 22.69 -35.05
CA PRO A 173 -41.96 22.32 -36.23
C PRO A 173 -41.85 20.85 -36.64
N PHE A 174 -40.81 20.15 -36.19
CA PHE A 174 -40.56 18.74 -36.52
C PHE A 174 -40.69 17.79 -35.33
N ALA A 175 -41.25 18.25 -34.21
CA ALA A 175 -41.33 17.43 -33.00
C ALA A 175 -42.24 16.21 -33.15
N ASP A 176 -43.22 16.23 -34.05
CA ASP A 176 -44.15 15.15 -34.35
C ASP A 176 -43.56 14.05 -35.25
N LEU A 177 -42.38 14.28 -35.84
CA LEU A 177 -41.83 13.37 -36.84
C LEU A 177 -41.27 12.09 -36.19
N PRO A 178 -41.53 10.90 -36.76
CA PRO A 178 -40.99 9.63 -36.24
C PRO A 178 -39.55 9.40 -36.70
N TYR A 179 -38.59 9.41 -35.77
CA TYR A 179 -37.17 9.44 -36.10
C TYR A 179 -36.68 8.20 -36.89
N ASP A 180 -36.95 6.99 -36.38
CA ASP A 180 -36.46 5.75 -37.00
C ASP A 180 -37.10 5.47 -38.37
N LEU A 181 -38.25 6.08 -38.65
CA LEU A 181 -38.91 5.98 -39.96
C LEU A 181 -38.18 6.82 -41.01
N LEU A 182 -37.72 8.01 -40.63
CA LEU A 182 -37.06 8.96 -41.51
C LEU A 182 -35.55 8.70 -41.65
N PHE A 183 -34.89 8.29 -40.56
CA PHE A 183 -33.44 8.16 -40.48
C PHE A 183 -33.02 6.73 -40.08
N ASN A 184 -32.89 5.86 -41.07
CA ASN A 184 -32.38 4.50 -40.92
C ASN A 184 -31.52 4.10 -42.11
N ASP A 185 -30.66 3.11 -41.93
CA ASP A 185 -29.65 2.69 -42.91
C ASP A 185 -30.25 2.35 -44.28
N LYS A 186 -31.48 1.84 -44.33
CA LYS A 186 -32.14 1.47 -45.59
C LYS A 186 -32.68 2.68 -46.34
N VAL A 187 -33.20 3.67 -45.62
CA VAL A 187 -33.67 4.94 -46.17
C VAL A 187 -32.48 5.83 -46.55
N ASP A 188 -31.41 5.84 -45.75
CA ASP A 188 -30.17 6.57 -46.02
C ASP A 188 -29.53 6.15 -47.35
N LEU A 189 -29.61 4.87 -47.74
CA LEU A 189 -29.12 4.41 -49.06
C LEU A 189 -29.84 5.10 -50.23
N ILE A 190 -31.10 5.51 -50.04
CA ILE A 190 -31.88 6.24 -51.05
C ILE A 190 -31.53 7.73 -50.98
N LEU A 191 -31.57 8.31 -49.78
CA LEU A 191 -31.40 9.75 -49.57
C LEU A 191 -29.97 10.24 -49.82
N ARG A 192 -28.96 9.40 -49.61
CA ARG A 192 -27.54 9.73 -49.87
C ARG A 192 -27.10 9.43 -51.30
N SER A 193 -27.97 8.84 -52.12
CA SER A 193 -27.74 8.66 -53.56
C SER A 193 -28.22 9.90 -54.31
N SER A 194 -27.29 10.72 -54.80
CA SER A 194 -27.62 11.98 -55.49
C SER A 194 -28.59 11.80 -56.67
N ALA A 195 -28.48 10.68 -57.39
CA ALA A 195 -29.37 10.35 -58.50
C ALA A 195 -30.80 10.00 -58.04
N LEU A 196 -30.97 9.33 -56.91
CA LEU A 196 -32.29 8.95 -56.38
C LEU A 196 -32.93 10.09 -55.60
N GLN A 197 -32.15 10.78 -54.76
CA GLN A 197 -32.58 11.93 -53.97
C GLN A 197 -33.12 13.06 -54.86
N SER A 198 -32.41 13.43 -55.93
CA SER A 198 -32.86 14.48 -56.85
C SER A 198 -34.13 14.12 -57.63
N ALA A 199 -34.39 12.82 -57.81
CA ALA A 199 -35.60 12.32 -58.48
C ALA A 199 -36.74 12.02 -57.50
N LEU A 200 -36.49 11.96 -56.18
CA LEU A 200 -37.48 11.58 -55.18
C LEU A 200 -38.64 12.57 -55.12
N THR A 201 -38.36 13.87 -55.03
CA THR A 201 -39.40 14.91 -55.02
C THR A 201 -40.26 14.84 -56.27
N GLN A 202 -39.63 14.74 -57.44
CA GLN A 202 -40.33 14.66 -58.71
C GLN A 202 -41.18 13.39 -58.82
N TYR A 203 -40.69 12.26 -58.30
CA TYR A 203 -41.42 11.01 -58.26
C TYR A 203 -42.66 11.08 -57.37
N VAL A 204 -42.51 11.52 -56.13
CA VAL A 204 -43.61 11.58 -55.14
C VAL A 204 -44.70 12.53 -55.63
N THR A 205 -44.34 13.76 -56.05
CA THR A 205 -45.31 14.75 -56.53
C THR A 205 -46.07 14.22 -57.76
N ARG A 206 -45.36 13.67 -58.75
CA ARG A 206 -45.99 13.20 -59.99
C ARG A 206 -46.87 11.97 -59.79
N LEU A 207 -46.45 11.07 -58.91
CA LEU A 207 -47.25 9.89 -58.55
C LEU A 207 -48.51 10.30 -57.79
N ASN A 208 -48.41 11.27 -56.87
CA ASN A 208 -49.57 11.78 -56.15
C ASN A 208 -50.56 12.49 -57.08
N GLU A 209 -50.09 13.32 -58.03
CA GLU A 209 -50.92 13.92 -59.08
C GLU A 209 -51.72 12.85 -59.85
N LEU A 210 -51.04 11.78 -60.30
CA LEU A 210 -51.71 10.71 -61.03
C LEU A 210 -52.69 9.90 -60.19
N LEU A 211 -52.37 9.66 -58.92
CA LEU A 211 -53.27 8.96 -58.00
C LEU A 211 -54.48 9.81 -57.63
N ASP A 212 -54.36 11.14 -57.63
CA ASP A 212 -55.47 12.06 -57.42
C ASP A 212 -56.35 12.20 -58.69
N GLU A 213 -55.78 12.08 -59.89
CA GLU A 213 -56.50 12.09 -61.18
C GLU A 213 -57.03 10.71 -61.62
N SER A 214 -56.58 9.63 -60.97
CA SER A 214 -56.89 8.26 -61.38
C SER A 214 -58.34 7.88 -61.05
N THR A 215 -58.99 7.20 -61.99
CA THR A 215 -60.40 6.78 -61.85
C THR A 215 -60.58 5.62 -60.87
N TYR A 216 -59.60 4.70 -60.78
CA TYR A 216 -59.75 3.43 -60.03
C TYR A 216 -58.78 3.27 -58.85
N PHE A 217 -57.72 4.06 -58.82
CA PHE A 217 -56.68 4.04 -57.80
C PHE A 217 -56.66 5.37 -57.05
N SER A 218 -56.24 5.33 -55.78
CA SER A 218 -56.09 6.52 -54.95
C SER A 218 -54.89 6.39 -54.01
N ARG A 219 -54.35 7.53 -53.58
CA ARG A 219 -53.22 7.56 -52.62
C ARG A 219 -53.60 7.10 -51.21
N ASP A 220 -54.84 7.31 -50.79
CA ASP A 220 -55.33 7.05 -49.43
C ASP A 220 -55.86 5.61 -49.19
N LYS A 221 -56.28 4.91 -50.26
CA LYS A 221 -56.93 3.59 -50.16
C LYS A 221 -56.25 2.53 -51.01
N PHE A 222 -56.32 2.67 -52.34
CA PHE A 222 -55.90 1.62 -53.27
C PHE A 222 -54.93 2.16 -54.31
N SER A 223 -53.65 2.25 -53.93
CA SER A 223 -52.57 2.74 -54.78
C SER A 223 -52.13 1.69 -55.83
N PHE A 224 -51.29 2.11 -56.78
CA PHE A 224 -50.72 1.19 -57.79
C PHE A 224 -49.92 0.02 -57.16
N TYR A 225 -49.29 0.25 -56.00
CA TYR A 225 -48.59 -0.80 -55.27
C TYR A 225 -49.57 -1.83 -54.67
N HIS A 226 -50.67 -1.38 -54.06
CA HIS A 226 -51.70 -2.29 -53.56
C HIS A 226 -52.34 -3.08 -54.71
N ALA A 227 -52.61 -2.41 -55.83
CA ALA A 227 -53.11 -3.03 -57.03
C ALA A 227 -52.17 -4.12 -57.57
N ALA A 228 -50.87 -3.85 -57.69
CA ALA A 228 -49.89 -4.83 -58.14
C ALA A 228 -49.81 -6.05 -57.21
N ASN A 229 -49.87 -5.84 -55.89
CA ASN A 229 -49.85 -6.95 -54.93
C ASN A 229 -51.12 -7.80 -54.97
N VAL A 230 -52.29 -7.18 -55.08
CA VAL A 230 -53.55 -7.90 -55.25
C VAL A 230 -53.54 -8.70 -56.56
N THR A 231 -53.08 -8.09 -57.64
CA THR A 231 -52.96 -8.73 -58.97
C THR A 231 -52.09 -9.98 -58.89
N LYS A 232 -50.89 -9.85 -58.31
CA LYS A 232 -49.96 -10.96 -58.11
C LYS A 232 -50.55 -12.05 -57.21
N SER A 233 -51.11 -11.69 -56.07
CA SER A 233 -51.69 -12.65 -55.13
C SER A 233 -52.83 -13.46 -55.76
N LEU A 234 -53.73 -12.80 -56.50
CA LEU A 234 -54.83 -13.47 -57.19
C LEU A 234 -54.34 -14.37 -58.33
N GLY A 235 -53.32 -13.93 -59.07
CA GLY A 235 -52.65 -14.73 -60.09
C GLY A 235 -51.99 -15.98 -59.53
N ASP A 236 -51.14 -15.82 -58.50
CA ASP A 236 -50.42 -16.93 -57.84
C ASP A 236 -51.39 -17.95 -57.22
N ASN A 237 -52.57 -17.51 -56.79
CA ASN A 237 -53.64 -18.37 -56.25
C ASN A 237 -54.65 -18.85 -57.31
N ARG A 238 -54.37 -18.67 -58.62
CA ARG A 238 -55.18 -19.17 -59.74
C ARG A 238 -56.65 -18.69 -59.73
N PHE A 239 -56.90 -17.49 -59.18
CA PHE A 239 -58.26 -16.94 -59.05
C PHE A 239 -58.94 -16.75 -60.42
N PHE A 240 -58.19 -16.24 -61.41
CA PHE A 240 -58.70 -15.99 -62.75
C PHE A 240 -58.83 -17.29 -63.59
N ASP A 241 -58.02 -18.31 -63.32
CA ASP A 241 -58.13 -19.63 -63.98
C ASP A 241 -59.46 -20.30 -63.67
N ALA A 242 -60.06 -19.99 -62.51
CA ALA A 242 -61.40 -20.43 -62.11
C ALA A 242 -62.54 -19.58 -62.71
N HIS A 243 -62.24 -18.68 -63.65
CA HIS A 243 -63.19 -17.76 -64.30
C HIS A 243 -63.87 -16.75 -63.36
N HIS A 244 -63.26 -16.43 -62.22
CA HIS A 244 -63.70 -15.33 -61.37
C HIS A 244 -63.20 -13.98 -61.92
N SER A 245 -63.96 -12.91 -61.71
CA SER A 245 -63.62 -11.55 -62.17
C SER A 245 -63.69 -10.54 -61.03
N LEU A 246 -62.82 -9.54 -61.04
CA LEU A 246 -62.91 -8.38 -60.15
C LEU A 246 -63.73 -7.28 -60.82
N LEU A 247 -64.45 -6.49 -60.03
CA LEU A 247 -65.12 -5.29 -60.52
C LEU A 247 -64.47 -4.08 -59.85
N LEU A 248 -63.67 -3.33 -60.60
CA LEU A 248 -63.13 -2.05 -60.16
C LEU A 248 -64.21 -0.99 -60.26
N ARG A 249 -64.43 -0.23 -59.19
CA ARG A 249 -65.41 0.86 -59.15
C ARG A 249 -64.67 2.19 -59.11
N GLY A 250 -65.01 3.09 -60.03
CA GLY A 250 -64.48 4.45 -60.04
C GLY A 250 -65.41 5.47 -59.37
N GLY A 251 -64.92 6.70 -59.22
CA GLY A 251 -65.77 7.87 -58.97
C GLY A 251 -66.72 8.07 -60.15
N ASP A 252 -67.97 8.43 -59.91
CA ASP A 252 -69.04 8.63 -60.92
C ASP A 252 -69.75 7.37 -61.48
N GLY A 253 -69.63 6.23 -60.80
CA GLY A 253 -70.43 5.03 -61.12
C GLY A 253 -69.90 4.22 -62.31
N ASP A 254 -68.78 4.64 -62.89
CA ASP A 254 -68.01 3.84 -63.84
C ASP A 254 -67.47 2.58 -63.16
N SER A 255 -67.60 1.46 -63.84
CA SER A 255 -67.08 0.19 -63.35
C SER A 255 -66.43 -0.61 -64.48
N ARG A 256 -65.26 -1.17 -64.18
CA ARG A 256 -64.49 -1.98 -65.11
C ARG A 256 -64.36 -3.39 -64.55
N ALA A 257 -64.86 -4.37 -65.30
CA ALA A 257 -64.65 -5.78 -64.99
C ALA A 257 -63.25 -6.19 -65.44
N VAL A 258 -62.49 -6.79 -64.54
CA VAL A 258 -61.15 -7.32 -64.76
C VAL A 258 -61.24 -8.84 -64.73
N THR A 259 -60.93 -9.46 -65.86
CA THR A 259 -61.20 -10.90 -66.10
C THR A 259 -59.94 -11.76 -66.12
N SER A 260 -58.75 -11.15 -66.11
CA SER A 260 -57.47 -11.86 -66.08
C SER A 260 -56.40 -11.05 -65.36
N GLN A 261 -55.32 -11.71 -64.96
CA GLN A 261 -54.15 -11.04 -64.39
C GLN A 261 -53.57 -10.01 -65.38
N ALA A 262 -53.44 -10.38 -66.65
CA ALA A 262 -52.89 -9.50 -67.69
C ALA A 262 -53.70 -8.22 -67.92
N ASP A 263 -55.03 -8.27 -67.72
CA ASP A 263 -55.92 -7.11 -67.84
C ASP A 263 -55.66 -6.08 -66.73
N LEU A 264 -55.48 -6.54 -65.48
CA LEU A 264 -55.14 -5.64 -64.37
C LEU A 264 -53.71 -5.13 -64.45
N ASP A 265 -52.75 -5.99 -64.82
CA ASP A 265 -51.35 -5.59 -65.04
C ASP A 265 -51.24 -4.53 -66.14
N SER A 266 -52.03 -4.66 -67.22
CA SER A 266 -52.07 -3.67 -68.31
C SER A 266 -52.65 -2.35 -67.83
N LEU A 267 -53.76 -2.38 -67.06
CA LEU A 267 -54.34 -1.16 -66.49
C LEU A 267 -53.38 -0.43 -65.55
N ILE A 268 -52.70 -1.14 -64.65
CA ILE A 268 -51.69 -0.55 -63.76
C ILE A 268 -50.53 0.02 -64.58
N SER A 269 -50.09 -0.69 -65.61
CA SER A 269 -48.99 -0.25 -66.48
C SER A 269 -49.38 1.01 -67.24
N GLU A 270 -50.55 1.06 -67.88
CA GLU A 270 -51.10 2.23 -68.60
C GLU A 270 -51.15 3.49 -67.72
N GLU A 271 -51.62 3.36 -66.48
CA GLU A 271 -51.60 4.46 -65.49
C GLU A 271 -50.18 4.92 -65.14
N LYS A 272 -49.27 3.97 -64.88
CA LYS A 272 -47.87 4.27 -64.58
C LYS A 272 -47.12 4.87 -65.78
N GLU A 273 -47.50 4.54 -67.01
CA GLU A 273 -46.89 5.13 -68.20
C GLU A 273 -47.10 6.65 -68.28
N ARG A 274 -48.17 7.16 -67.65
CA ARG A 274 -48.50 8.58 -67.60
C ARG A 274 -47.63 9.39 -66.62
N ILE A 275 -46.77 8.72 -65.83
CA ILE A 275 -45.82 9.37 -64.91
C ILE A 275 -44.88 10.30 -65.68
N ALA A 276 -44.33 9.87 -66.81
CA ALA A 276 -43.49 10.70 -67.66
C ALA A 276 -43.54 10.26 -69.12
N GLU A 277 -43.79 11.21 -70.03
CA GLU A 277 -43.72 10.98 -71.49
C GLU A 277 -42.27 10.85 -71.98
N ASP A 278 -41.29 11.39 -71.25
CA ASP A 278 -39.86 11.24 -71.53
C ASP A 278 -39.34 9.86 -71.06
N PRO A 279 -38.89 8.97 -71.97
CA PRO A 279 -38.40 7.64 -71.60
C PRO A 279 -37.18 7.66 -70.66
N ALA A 280 -36.32 8.68 -70.76
CA ALA A 280 -35.13 8.82 -69.91
C ALA A 280 -35.50 9.26 -68.49
N LEU A 281 -36.47 10.16 -68.37
CA LEU A 281 -37.04 10.57 -67.08
C LEU A 281 -37.79 9.42 -66.42
N ARG A 282 -38.63 8.72 -67.18
CA ARG A 282 -39.38 7.55 -66.70
C ARG A 282 -38.47 6.49 -66.09
N LYS A 283 -37.37 6.15 -66.77
CA LYS A 283 -36.37 5.21 -66.25
C LYS A 283 -35.73 5.66 -64.91
N LYS A 284 -35.55 6.97 -64.70
CA LYS A 284 -35.05 7.50 -63.41
C LYS A 284 -36.09 7.35 -62.31
N LEU A 285 -37.35 7.62 -62.62
CA LEU A 285 -38.48 7.50 -61.70
C LEU A 285 -38.75 6.04 -61.32
N ASP A 286 -38.66 5.10 -62.28
CA ASP A 286 -38.75 3.66 -62.02
C ASP A 286 -37.65 3.16 -61.07
N ALA A 287 -36.44 3.72 -61.16
CA ALA A 287 -35.34 3.38 -60.25
C ALA A 287 -35.62 3.84 -58.81
N VAL A 288 -36.25 5.02 -58.65
CA VAL A 288 -36.71 5.53 -57.36
C VAL A 288 -37.83 4.65 -56.81
N GLU A 289 -38.84 4.31 -57.62
CA GLU A 289 -39.92 3.40 -57.24
C GLU A 289 -39.38 2.06 -56.73
N HIS A 290 -38.48 1.45 -57.50
CA HIS A 290 -37.89 0.17 -57.15
C HIS A 290 -37.08 0.26 -55.85
N ALA A 291 -36.37 1.38 -55.61
CA ALA A 291 -35.63 1.58 -54.37
C ALA A 291 -36.58 1.71 -53.16
N LEU A 292 -37.68 2.46 -53.30
CA LEU A 292 -38.69 2.68 -52.27
C LEU A 292 -39.47 1.40 -51.94
N GLN A 293 -39.79 0.58 -52.95
CA GLN A 293 -40.56 -0.66 -52.76
C GLN A 293 -39.71 -1.88 -52.33
N LYS A 294 -38.37 -1.77 -52.33
CA LYS A 294 -37.44 -2.89 -52.11
C LYS A 294 -37.62 -3.62 -50.77
N ASN A 295 -37.89 -2.89 -49.69
CA ASN A 295 -38.00 -3.47 -48.35
C ASN A 295 -39.12 -2.81 -47.53
N LEU A 296 -39.44 -3.36 -46.35
CA LEU A 296 -40.54 -2.85 -45.52
C LEU A 296 -40.31 -1.42 -45.02
N ASP A 297 -39.07 -1.06 -44.67
CA ASP A 297 -38.77 0.23 -44.05
C ASP A 297 -38.81 1.35 -45.09
N THR A 298 -38.26 1.11 -46.28
CA THR A 298 -38.35 2.06 -47.41
C THR A 298 -39.78 2.24 -47.91
N ARG A 299 -40.63 1.20 -47.80
CA ARG A 299 -42.06 1.30 -48.09
C ARG A 299 -42.79 2.16 -47.06
N LYS A 300 -42.57 1.92 -45.76
CA LYS A 300 -43.16 2.76 -44.70
C LYS A 300 -42.72 4.21 -44.79
N PHE A 301 -41.44 4.44 -45.12
CA PHE A 301 -40.92 5.78 -45.39
C PHE A 301 -41.64 6.43 -46.58
N PHE A 302 -41.82 5.68 -47.67
CA PHE A 302 -42.52 6.14 -48.85
C PHE A 302 -44.00 6.49 -48.56
N ASP A 303 -44.71 5.62 -47.85
CA ASP A 303 -46.11 5.86 -47.45
C ASP A 303 -46.20 7.14 -46.59
N PHE A 304 -45.27 7.34 -45.66
CA PHE A 304 -45.21 8.53 -44.82
C PHE A 304 -44.94 9.80 -45.63
N ILE A 305 -43.89 9.82 -46.46
CA ILE A 305 -43.51 11.02 -47.20
C ILE A 305 -44.52 11.38 -48.30
N SER A 306 -45.23 10.39 -48.85
CA SER A 306 -46.32 10.63 -49.81
C SER A 306 -47.49 11.39 -49.19
N SER A 307 -47.66 11.30 -47.86
CA SER A 307 -48.65 12.06 -47.09
C SER A 307 -48.12 13.39 -46.54
N ARG A 308 -46.81 13.64 -46.67
CA ARG A 308 -46.08 14.79 -46.10
C ARG A 308 -45.13 15.41 -47.15
N GLU A 309 -45.71 15.83 -48.27
CA GLU A 309 -44.95 16.47 -49.36
C GLU A 309 -44.22 17.75 -48.91
N ASP A 310 -44.70 18.39 -47.84
CA ASP A 310 -44.07 19.53 -47.18
C ASP A 310 -42.62 19.26 -46.74
N LEU A 311 -42.28 18.00 -46.46
CA LEU A 311 -40.94 17.59 -46.00
C LEU A 311 -39.98 17.30 -47.16
N LEU A 312 -40.45 17.16 -48.40
CA LEU A 312 -39.60 16.80 -49.55
C LEU A 312 -38.41 17.75 -49.78
N PRO A 313 -38.55 19.08 -49.64
CA PRO A 313 -37.42 20.01 -49.80
C PRO A 313 -36.30 19.80 -48.78
N GLU A 314 -36.64 19.40 -47.55
CA GLU A 314 -35.68 19.22 -46.45
C GLU A 314 -34.69 18.08 -46.74
N PHE A 315 -35.11 17.06 -47.49
CA PHE A 315 -34.23 15.96 -47.88
C PHE A 315 -33.12 16.35 -48.84
N ALA A 316 -33.10 17.57 -49.38
CA ALA A 316 -31.96 18.09 -50.15
C ALA A 316 -30.66 18.09 -49.33
N ASN A 317 -30.75 18.27 -48.01
CA ASN A 317 -29.64 18.12 -47.08
C ASN A 317 -30.08 17.29 -45.86
N VAL A 318 -29.95 15.97 -45.99
CA VAL A 318 -30.36 14.99 -44.99
C VAL A 318 -29.71 15.25 -43.62
N ASP A 319 -28.42 15.58 -43.61
CA ASP A 319 -27.69 15.79 -42.35
C ASP A 319 -28.19 17.06 -41.63
N SER A 320 -28.48 18.13 -42.38
CA SER A 320 -29.09 19.35 -41.83
C SER A 320 -30.52 19.09 -41.34
N PHE A 321 -31.31 18.34 -42.09
CA PHE A 321 -32.67 18.00 -41.69
C PHE A 321 -32.69 17.16 -40.42
N GLN A 322 -31.81 16.15 -40.33
CA GLN A 322 -31.62 15.34 -39.14
C GLN A 322 -31.27 16.18 -37.91
N GLN A 323 -30.41 17.20 -38.07
CA GLN A 323 -30.11 18.17 -37.02
C GLN A 323 -31.35 18.99 -36.64
N SER A 324 -32.12 19.50 -37.60
CA SER A 324 -33.34 20.28 -37.35
C SER A 324 -34.43 19.48 -36.61
N VAL A 325 -34.55 18.19 -36.92
CA VAL A 325 -35.46 17.26 -36.22
C VAL A 325 -35.04 17.10 -34.76
N TRP A 326 -33.76 16.81 -34.49
CA TRP A 326 -33.26 16.72 -33.11
C TRP A 326 -33.36 18.04 -32.35
N LYS A 327 -33.11 19.18 -32.99
CA LYS A 327 -33.32 20.50 -32.38
C LYS A 327 -34.79 20.74 -32.03
N SER A 328 -35.73 20.27 -32.86
CA SER A 328 -37.17 20.35 -32.56
C SER A 328 -37.55 19.47 -31.37
N TYR A 329 -37.01 18.25 -31.27
CA TYR A 329 -37.23 17.40 -30.07
C TYR A 329 -36.67 18.05 -28.80
N LEU A 330 -35.47 18.65 -28.89
CA LEU A 330 -34.87 19.38 -27.78
C LEU A 330 -35.68 20.62 -27.40
N LYS A 331 -36.23 21.34 -28.38
CA LYS A 331 -37.11 22.49 -28.13
C LYS A 331 -38.43 22.09 -27.48
N ALA A 332 -39.02 20.96 -27.87
CA ALA A 332 -40.22 20.42 -27.23
C ALA A 332 -39.99 20.08 -25.73
N HIS A 333 -38.74 19.80 -25.35
CA HIS A 333 -38.31 19.56 -23.97
C HIS A 333 -37.33 20.63 -23.47
N GLU A 334 -37.58 21.90 -23.82
CA GLU A 334 -36.65 23.03 -23.57
C GLU A 334 -36.22 23.14 -22.11
N GLU A 335 -37.11 22.96 -21.14
CA GLU A 335 -36.77 23.03 -19.71
C GLU A 335 -35.72 21.97 -19.32
N LEU A 336 -35.90 20.72 -19.76
CA LEU A 336 -34.96 19.63 -19.48
C LEU A 336 -33.64 19.84 -20.22
N PHE A 337 -33.69 20.35 -21.45
CA PHE A 337 -32.52 20.68 -22.24
C PHE A 337 -31.68 21.78 -21.57
N LEU A 338 -32.30 22.90 -21.23
CA LEU A 338 -31.64 24.02 -20.56
C LEU A 338 -31.09 23.60 -19.19
N HIS A 339 -31.82 22.76 -18.44
CA HIS A 339 -31.33 22.18 -17.20
C HIS A 339 -30.06 21.34 -17.41
N ALA A 340 -30.04 20.43 -18.39
CA ALA A 340 -28.87 19.61 -18.69
C ALA A 340 -27.65 20.44 -19.15
N VAL A 341 -27.87 21.44 -20.02
CA VAL A 341 -26.80 22.35 -20.48
C VAL A 341 -26.25 23.18 -19.33
N LYS A 342 -27.13 23.71 -18.47
CA LYS A 342 -26.73 24.50 -17.30
C LYS A 342 -25.98 23.62 -16.29
N CYS A 343 -26.52 22.46 -15.93
CA CYS A 343 -25.89 21.50 -15.03
C CYS A 343 -24.49 21.13 -15.50
N PHE A 344 -24.30 20.89 -16.81
CA PHE A 344 -22.98 20.62 -17.37
C PHE A 344 -22.01 21.81 -17.28
N LYS A 345 -22.46 23.02 -17.65
CA LYS A 345 -21.63 24.24 -17.55
C LYS A 345 -21.23 24.55 -16.10
N ASP A 346 -22.18 24.45 -15.18
CA ASP A 346 -21.97 24.68 -13.74
C ASP A 346 -21.03 23.61 -13.17
N THR A 347 -21.23 22.34 -13.54
CA THR A 347 -20.36 21.22 -13.17
C THR A 347 -18.94 21.41 -13.69
N GLU A 348 -18.75 21.82 -14.95
CA GLU A 348 -17.41 22.09 -15.52
C GLU A 348 -16.69 23.25 -14.81
N SER A 349 -17.42 24.34 -14.53
CA SER A 349 -16.87 25.48 -13.79
C SER A 349 -16.47 25.05 -12.38
N ARG A 350 -17.38 24.40 -11.66
CA ARG A 350 -17.13 23.96 -10.29
C ARG A 350 -16.05 22.89 -10.23
N ARG A 351 -15.98 21.98 -11.20
CA ARG A 351 -14.92 20.98 -11.33
C ARG A 351 -13.54 21.64 -11.41
N LYS A 352 -13.39 22.65 -12.26
CA LYS A 352 -12.13 23.42 -12.37
C LYS A 352 -11.80 24.16 -11.08
N GLU A 353 -12.78 24.72 -10.40
CA GLU A 353 -12.59 25.34 -9.09
C GLU A 353 -12.12 24.32 -8.04
N ILE A 354 -12.78 23.16 -7.94
CA ILE A 354 -12.41 22.08 -7.04
C ILE A 354 -11.00 21.56 -7.38
N GLU A 355 -10.65 21.40 -8.67
CA GLU A 355 -9.31 21.02 -9.11
C GLU A 355 -8.25 22.05 -8.67
N ASN A 356 -8.53 23.34 -8.83
CA ASN A 356 -7.64 24.42 -8.40
C ASN A 356 -7.52 24.51 -6.87
N GLN A 357 -8.64 24.32 -6.15
CA GLN A 357 -8.66 24.26 -4.68
C GLN A 357 -7.86 23.06 -4.18
N ALA A 358 -8.06 21.87 -4.76
CA ALA A 358 -7.31 20.65 -4.42
C ALA A 358 -5.81 20.76 -4.76
N ALA A 359 -5.45 21.51 -5.81
CA ALA A 359 -4.05 21.80 -6.15
C ALA A 359 -3.40 22.76 -5.14
N ALA A 360 -4.12 23.80 -4.73
CA ALA A 360 -3.65 24.85 -3.81
C ALA A 360 -3.63 24.41 -2.34
N GLU A 361 -4.51 23.50 -1.93
CA GLU A 361 -4.50 22.97 -0.57
C GLU A 361 -3.26 22.14 -0.31
N SER A 362 -2.55 22.47 0.78
CA SER A 362 -1.46 21.62 1.24
C SER A 362 -2.04 20.38 1.91
N THR A 363 -1.82 19.23 1.29
CA THR A 363 -2.39 17.97 1.78
C THR A 363 -1.53 17.38 2.90
N GLN A 364 -2.09 16.46 3.70
CA GLN A 364 -1.33 15.75 4.74
C GLN A 364 -0.10 15.02 4.15
N TRP A 365 -0.17 14.58 2.89
CA TRP A 365 0.95 13.99 2.14
C TRP A 365 2.17 14.91 2.01
N GLU A 366 1.96 16.17 1.65
CA GLU A 366 3.06 17.12 1.46
C GLU A 366 3.76 17.44 2.78
N ARG A 367 3.01 17.42 3.89
CA ARG A 367 3.61 17.52 5.22
C ARG A 367 4.50 16.32 5.51
N VAL A 368 4.04 15.10 5.23
CA VAL A 368 4.86 13.88 5.43
C VAL A 368 6.08 13.88 4.53
N ILE A 369 5.93 14.17 3.23
CA ILE A 369 7.04 14.26 2.27
C ILE A 369 8.05 15.33 2.70
N LYS A 370 7.55 16.48 3.16
CA LYS A 370 8.41 17.55 3.67
C LYS A 370 9.15 17.11 4.94
N ILE A 371 8.45 16.51 5.91
CA ILE A 371 9.07 15.97 7.14
C ILE A 371 10.16 14.96 6.77
N PHE A 372 9.91 14.10 5.79
CA PHE A 372 10.89 13.14 5.30
C PHE A 372 12.11 13.86 4.71
N ASN A 373 11.91 14.71 3.70
CA ASN A 373 12.97 15.44 3.00
C ASN A 373 13.79 16.37 3.93
N ASP A 374 13.18 16.89 5.00
CA ASP A 374 13.83 17.81 5.94
C ASP A 374 14.60 17.08 7.05
N ARG A 375 14.15 15.89 7.47
CA ARG A 375 14.70 15.17 8.63
C ARG A 375 15.61 14.00 8.27
N PHE A 376 15.41 13.36 7.12
CA PHE A 376 16.20 12.21 6.70
C PHE A 376 17.32 12.64 5.76
N TYR A 377 18.51 12.11 6.01
CA TYR A 377 19.70 12.30 5.18
C TYR A 377 19.78 11.12 4.21
N VAL A 378 19.33 11.35 2.97
CA VAL A 378 19.36 10.41 1.84
C VAL A 378 19.73 11.16 0.55
N PRO A 379 20.29 10.50 -0.48
CA PRO A 379 20.78 11.16 -1.71
C PRO A 379 19.65 11.47 -2.70
N PHE A 380 18.41 11.65 -2.22
CA PHE A 380 17.26 11.93 -3.06
C PHE A 380 16.21 12.77 -2.36
N ARG A 381 15.38 13.47 -3.14
CA ARG A 381 14.16 14.13 -2.69
C ARG A 381 12.93 13.48 -3.27
N LEU A 382 11.86 13.50 -2.48
CA LEU A 382 10.55 13.00 -2.85
C LEU A 382 9.61 14.13 -3.24
N SER A 383 8.77 13.89 -4.24
CA SER A 383 7.64 14.75 -4.60
C SER A 383 6.43 13.93 -5.06
N ALA A 384 5.23 14.51 -5.01
CA ALA A 384 3.99 13.85 -5.45
C ALA A 384 3.67 14.18 -6.91
N LYS A 385 3.48 13.18 -7.77
CA LYS A 385 3.26 13.36 -9.22
C LYS A 385 1.79 13.55 -9.61
N ASN A 386 0.88 12.79 -9.02
CA ASN A 386 -0.55 12.73 -9.39
C ASN A 386 -1.50 13.30 -8.31
N LYS A 387 -1.00 14.24 -7.48
CA LYS A 387 -1.68 14.82 -6.30
C LYS A 387 -3.18 15.10 -6.52
N HIS A 388 -3.50 15.96 -7.48
CA HIS A 388 -4.88 16.41 -7.71
C HIS A 388 -5.82 15.26 -8.11
N ARG A 389 -5.33 14.27 -8.87
CA ARG A 389 -6.14 13.12 -9.30
C ARG A 389 -6.47 12.20 -8.15
N VAL A 390 -5.52 12.00 -7.23
CA VAL A 390 -5.76 11.21 -6.00
C VAL A 390 -6.70 11.94 -5.05
N THR A 391 -6.53 13.26 -4.87
CA THR A 391 -7.44 14.08 -4.04
C THR A 391 -8.89 14.05 -4.54
N LEU A 392 -9.10 13.89 -5.85
CA LEU A 392 -10.45 13.83 -6.43
C LEU A 392 -10.97 12.40 -6.59
N GLY A 393 -10.25 11.39 -6.09
CA GLY A 393 -10.62 9.98 -6.23
C GLY A 393 -10.56 9.46 -7.68
N GLN A 394 -9.93 10.20 -8.60
CA GLN A 394 -9.71 9.78 -9.99
C GLN A 394 -8.61 8.72 -10.09
N GLU A 395 -7.61 8.78 -9.20
CA GLU A 395 -6.58 7.75 -9.04
C GLU A 395 -6.57 7.27 -7.58
N LYS A 396 -6.40 5.96 -7.38
CA LYS A 396 -6.46 5.32 -6.06
C LYS A 396 -5.16 5.38 -5.27
N ILE A 397 -4.03 5.60 -5.94
CA ILE A 397 -2.68 5.48 -5.36
C ILE A 397 -1.85 6.72 -5.66
N LEU A 398 -1.18 7.27 -4.64
CA LEU A 398 -0.22 8.36 -4.81
C LEU A 398 1.05 7.85 -5.50
N LYS A 399 1.40 8.46 -6.64
CA LYS A 399 2.66 8.23 -7.34
C LYS A 399 3.71 9.22 -6.85
N LEU A 400 4.77 8.68 -6.28
CA LEU A 400 5.94 9.44 -5.85
C LEU A 400 6.91 9.59 -7.03
N ALA A 401 7.50 10.78 -7.16
CA ALA A 401 8.62 11.05 -8.06
C ALA A 401 9.88 11.25 -7.22
N PHE A 402 10.98 10.67 -7.69
CA PHE A 402 12.27 10.66 -7.02
C PHE A 402 13.27 11.51 -7.81
N GLN A 403 13.92 12.44 -7.12
CA GLN A 403 14.99 13.24 -7.67
C GLN A 403 16.27 12.92 -6.92
N PHE A 404 17.21 12.23 -7.57
CA PHE A 404 18.52 11.93 -6.99
C PHE A 404 19.38 13.20 -6.99
N GLU A 405 20.10 13.46 -5.90
CA GLU A 405 20.95 14.64 -5.71
C GLU A 405 22.38 14.21 -5.35
N GLU A 406 23.36 14.58 -6.17
CA GLU A 406 24.79 14.33 -5.91
C GLU A 406 25.64 15.49 -6.41
N GLY A 407 26.57 15.99 -5.58
CA GLY A 407 27.55 16.99 -6.00
C GLY A 407 26.98 18.35 -6.48
N GLY A 408 25.70 18.64 -6.21
CA GLY A 408 25.00 19.82 -6.71
C GLY A 408 24.29 19.60 -8.05
N GLU A 409 24.38 18.39 -8.62
CA GLU A 409 23.58 17.95 -9.76
C GLU A 409 22.34 17.19 -9.27
N SER A 410 21.28 17.18 -10.08
CA SER A 410 20.07 16.43 -9.76
C SER A 410 19.47 15.78 -11.00
N ALA A 411 18.93 14.56 -10.84
CA ALA A 411 18.32 13.79 -11.92
C ALA A 411 17.03 13.11 -11.45
N ASN A 412 16.00 13.12 -12.29
CA ASN A 412 14.80 12.34 -12.04
C ASN A 412 15.09 10.87 -12.32
N VAL A 413 14.72 9.99 -11.38
CA VAL A 413 14.97 8.55 -11.46
C VAL A 413 13.69 7.78 -11.16
N GLU A 414 13.53 6.62 -11.79
CA GLU A 414 12.47 5.68 -11.44
C GLU A 414 12.82 4.95 -10.15
N ARG A 415 11.79 4.43 -9.45
CA ARG A 415 11.96 3.80 -8.13
C ARG A 415 12.94 2.63 -8.16
N ASP A 416 12.84 1.77 -9.17
CA ASP A 416 13.63 0.54 -9.25
C ASP A 416 15.12 0.87 -9.49
N ASP A 417 15.40 1.86 -10.34
CA ASP A 417 16.76 2.35 -10.58
C ASP A 417 17.34 3.03 -9.33
N LEU A 418 16.52 3.81 -8.61
CA LEU A 418 16.92 4.39 -7.33
C LEU A 418 17.29 3.30 -6.32
N LEU A 419 16.43 2.29 -6.15
CA LEU A 419 16.67 1.19 -5.21
C LEU A 419 17.96 0.43 -5.51
N GLN A 420 18.39 0.35 -6.77
CA GLN A 420 19.68 -0.27 -7.12
C GLN A 420 20.89 0.56 -6.67
N ALA A 421 20.76 1.88 -6.63
CA ALA A 421 21.83 2.79 -6.23
C ALA A 421 21.95 3.00 -4.71
N LEU A 422 20.87 2.77 -3.95
CA LEU A 422 20.83 3.02 -2.51
C LEU A 422 21.52 1.91 -1.69
N SER A 423 22.20 2.32 -0.63
CA SER A 423 22.65 1.43 0.45
C SER A 423 21.47 0.83 1.22
N ASN A 424 21.72 -0.26 1.95
CA ASN A 424 20.68 -0.88 2.79
C ASN A 424 20.09 0.08 3.84
N GLY A 425 20.89 1.01 4.38
CA GLY A 425 20.42 2.03 5.32
C GLY A 425 19.46 3.04 4.67
N GLU A 426 19.77 3.47 3.44
CA GLU A 426 18.92 4.42 2.68
C GLU A 426 17.64 3.75 2.16
N LYS A 427 17.72 2.48 1.73
CA LYS A 427 16.55 1.67 1.39
C LYS A 427 15.60 1.54 2.57
N LYS A 428 16.12 1.28 3.78
CA LYS A 428 15.29 1.25 5.01
C LYS A 428 14.73 2.63 5.37
N ALA A 429 15.45 3.72 5.08
CA ALA A 429 14.89 5.06 5.27
C ALA A 429 13.64 5.27 4.40
N LEU A 430 13.66 4.81 3.14
CA LEU A 430 12.47 4.89 2.29
C LEU A 430 11.27 4.11 2.86
N TYR A 431 11.51 2.96 3.49
CA TYR A 431 10.45 2.18 4.15
C TYR A 431 9.75 2.94 5.28
N ILE A 432 10.49 3.81 6.01
CA ILE A 432 9.91 4.65 7.07
C ILE A 432 8.84 5.59 6.51
N LEU A 433 8.96 6.06 5.26
CA LEU A 433 7.97 6.92 4.63
C LEU A 433 6.56 6.30 4.68
N ASN A 434 6.43 4.99 4.48
CA ASN A 434 5.15 4.30 4.56
C ASN A 434 4.60 4.31 6.00
N VAL A 435 5.47 4.13 6.99
CA VAL A 435 5.10 4.24 8.41
C VAL A 435 4.64 5.66 8.73
N LEU A 436 5.32 6.69 8.21
CA LEU A 436 4.92 8.09 8.35
C LEU A 436 3.51 8.33 7.78
N PHE A 437 3.22 7.79 6.58
CA PHE A 437 1.91 7.93 5.94
C PHE A 437 0.82 7.21 6.73
N GLU A 438 1.05 5.96 7.13
CA GLU A 438 0.10 5.20 7.94
C GLU A 438 -0.20 5.92 9.25
N MET A 439 0.82 6.42 9.94
CA MET A 439 0.64 7.17 11.17
C MET A 439 -0.20 8.44 10.96
N GLU A 440 0.12 9.28 9.97
CA GLU A 440 -0.68 10.49 9.73
C GLU A 440 -2.12 10.15 9.34
N ALA A 441 -2.34 9.06 8.58
CA ALA A 441 -3.68 8.59 8.23
C ALA A 441 -4.48 8.18 9.47
N ARG A 442 -3.88 7.40 10.38
CA ARG A 442 -4.50 6.98 11.64
C ARG A 442 -4.76 8.15 12.58
N LYS A 443 -3.85 9.12 12.61
CA LYS A 443 -3.98 10.34 13.40
C LYS A 443 -5.15 11.19 12.92
N ALA A 444 -5.30 11.33 11.59
CA ALA A 444 -6.43 12.04 11.00
C ALA A 444 -7.77 11.33 11.25
N ALA A 445 -7.77 10.00 11.25
CA ALA A 445 -8.95 9.20 11.58
C ALA A 445 -9.33 9.24 13.07
N GLY A 446 -8.41 9.66 13.96
CA GLY A 446 -8.63 9.66 15.40
C GLY A 446 -8.84 8.25 15.98
N ARG A 447 -8.46 7.21 15.23
CA ARG A 447 -8.68 5.80 15.58
C ARG A 447 -7.65 5.34 16.62
N GLU A 448 -8.07 4.60 17.64
CA GLU A 448 -7.11 3.96 18.57
C GLU A 448 -6.36 2.87 17.79
N THR A 449 -5.03 2.79 17.93
CA THR A 449 -4.21 1.89 17.10
C THR A 449 -3.00 1.38 17.85
N LEU A 450 -2.76 0.07 17.77
CA LEU A 450 -1.57 -0.62 18.26
C LEU A 450 -0.52 -0.72 17.13
N PHE A 451 0.61 -0.06 17.30
CA PHE A 451 1.78 -0.16 16.43
C PHE A 451 2.78 -1.14 17.00
N VAL A 452 3.13 -2.17 16.24
CA VAL A 452 4.20 -3.13 16.56
C VAL A 452 5.32 -2.90 15.57
N ILE A 453 6.50 -2.51 16.08
CA ILE A 453 7.61 -2.07 15.23
C ILE A 453 8.80 -3.00 15.47
N ASP A 454 9.16 -3.78 14.45
CA ASP A 454 10.26 -4.76 14.47
C ASP A 454 11.56 -4.18 13.88
N ASP A 455 12.58 -4.00 14.72
CA ASP A 455 13.96 -3.69 14.33
C ASP A 455 14.14 -2.51 13.36
N LEU A 456 13.44 -1.40 13.63
CA LEU A 456 13.51 -0.18 12.81
C LEU A 456 14.86 0.55 12.84
N ALA A 457 15.90 0.06 13.52
CA ALA A 457 17.16 0.78 13.73
C ALA A 457 18.43 0.01 13.34
N ASP A 458 18.32 -1.28 13.03
CA ASP A 458 19.46 -2.21 12.99
C ASP A 458 20.58 -1.83 11.98
N SER A 459 20.23 -1.18 10.87
CA SER A 459 21.23 -0.76 9.86
C SER A 459 21.14 0.72 9.48
N PHE A 460 20.65 1.56 10.40
CA PHE A 460 20.58 3.00 10.15
C PHE A 460 21.90 3.67 10.51
N ASP A 461 22.39 4.51 9.60
CA ASP A 461 23.46 5.45 9.91
C ASP A 461 23.05 6.35 11.09
N TYR A 462 24.04 6.72 11.90
CA TYR A 462 23.88 7.66 13.03
C TYR A 462 23.09 8.94 12.65
N LYS A 463 23.21 9.39 11.39
CA LYS A 463 22.48 10.55 10.85
C LYS A 463 20.96 10.37 10.87
N ASN A 464 20.46 9.19 10.50
CA ASN A 464 19.02 8.92 10.39
C ASN A 464 18.41 8.36 11.69
N LYS A 465 19.23 7.83 12.60
CA LYS A 465 18.79 7.34 13.93
C LYS A 465 17.98 8.36 14.71
N TYR A 466 18.40 9.63 14.75
CA TYR A 466 17.70 10.65 15.53
C TYR A 466 16.36 11.09 14.90
N ALA A 467 16.25 11.07 13.57
CA ALA A 467 15.00 11.35 12.88
C ALA A 467 13.93 10.31 13.25
N ILE A 468 14.31 9.03 13.30
CA ILE A 468 13.47 7.93 13.77
C ILE A 468 13.05 8.11 15.22
N VAL A 469 13.99 8.39 16.12
CA VAL A 469 13.67 8.53 17.55
C VAL A 469 12.71 9.70 17.78
N GLN A 470 12.90 10.81 17.07
CA GLN A 470 11.98 11.95 17.12
C GLN A 470 10.59 11.56 16.61
N TYR A 471 10.51 10.78 15.54
CA TYR A 471 9.25 10.30 15.00
C TYR A 471 8.52 9.34 15.96
N LEU A 472 9.23 8.33 16.49
CA LEU A 472 8.66 7.41 17.48
C LEU A 472 8.20 8.14 18.74
N LYS A 473 8.88 9.23 19.12
CA LYS A 473 8.42 10.12 20.19
C LYS A 473 7.11 10.79 19.83
N GLU A 474 7.01 11.40 18.65
CA GLU A 474 5.79 12.05 18.17
C GLU A 474 4.60 11.08 18.14
N MET A 475 4.83 9.81 17.79
CA MET A 475 3.85 8.73 17.89
C MET A 475 3.48 8.39 19.33
N ALA A 476 4.47 8.19 20.21
CA ALA A 476 4.26 7.84 21.62
C ALA A 476 3.53 8.93 22.42
N ASP A 477 3.68 10.19 21.99
CA ASP A 477 2.98 11.35 22.54
C ASP A 477 1.52 11.46 22.05
N GLN A 478 1.10 10.70 21.02
CA GLN A 478 -0.32 10.64 20.62
C GLN A 478 -1.12 9.77 21.59
N THR A 479 -2.27 10.26 22.05
CA THR A 479 -3.13 9.55 23.02
C THR A 479 -3.66 8.23 22.48
N ASN A 480 -4.00 8.21 21.19
CA ASN A 480 -4.70 7.10 20.54
C ASN A 480 -3.74 6.04 20.01
N PHE A 481 -2.42 6.25 20.07
CA PHE A 481 -1.45 5.27 19.57
C PHE A 481 -0.79 4.55 20.71
N LYS A 482 -0.74 3.22 20.64
CA LYS A 482 0.02 2.36 21.56
C LYS A 482 1.17 1.72 20.79
N LEU A 483 2.40 1.82 21.30
CA LEU A 483 3.58 1.34 20.59
C LEU A 483 4.24 0.17 21.33
N VAL A 484 4.56 -0.90 20.60
CA VAL A 484 5.44 -1.98 21.03
C VAL A 484 6.67 -1.95 20.13
N LEU A 485 7.78 -1.47 20.68
CA LEU A 485 9.05 -1.28 19.98
C LEU A 485 9.96 -2.48 20.26
N LEU A 486 10.30 -3.24 19.23
CA LEU A 486 11.19 -4.39 19.33
C LEU A 486 12.55 -4.01 18.75
N THR A 487 13.63 -4.25 19.49
CA THR A 487 14.97 -3.99 18.97
C THR A 487 16.02 -4.95 19.52
N HIS A 488 17.03 -5.29 18.74
CA HIS A 488 18.27 -5.89 19.27
C HIS A 488 19.44 -4.92 19.37
N ASN A 489 19.28 -3.68 18.91
CA ASN A 489 20.32 -2.68 19.04
C ASN A 489 20.19 -2.02 20.43
N PHE A 490 21.11 -2.33 21.34
CA PHE A 490 21.03 -1.87 22.72
C PHE A 490 21.23 -0.35 22.83
N ASP A 491 22.05 0.24 21.95
CA ASP A 491 22.25 1.69 21.91
C ASP A 491 20.98 2.42 21.46
N PHE A 492 20.23 1.87 20.49
CA PHE A 492 18.92 2.37 20.09
C PHE A 492 17.91 2.22 21.24
N PHE A 493 17.84 1.06 21.87
CA PHE A 493 17.00 0.82 23.05
C PHE A 493 17.23 1.84 24.17
N ARG A 494 18.50 2.08 24.54
CA ARG A 494 18.88 3.13 25.50
C ARG A 494 18.50 4.52 25.01
N THR A 495 18.63 4.78 23.71
CA THR A 495 18.27 6.07 23.12
C THR A 495 16.78 6.36 23.26
N LEU A 496 15.90 5.37 23.00
CA LEU A 496 14.45 5.48 23.17
C LEU A 496 14.09 5.93 24.59
N ARG A 497 14.70 5.29 25.60
CA ARG A 497 14.54 5.69 27.00
C ARG A 497 15.08 7.10 27.25
N SER A 498 16.32 7.38 26.84
CA SER A 498 16.99 8.66 27.15
C SER A 498 16.31 9.89 26.54
N ARG A 499 15.65 9.72 25.38
CA ARG A 499 14.93 10.78 24.66
C ARG A 499 13.45 10.89 25.07
N GLY A 500 13.02 10.03 25.99
CA GLY A 500 11.67 10.03 26.55
C GLY A 500 10.60 9.45 25.63
N VAL A 501 10.97 8.58 24.68
CA VAL A 501 10.00 7.80 23.89
C VAL A 501 9.29 6.79 24.80
N VAL A 502 10.05 6.14 25.69
CA VAL A 502 9.56 5.06 26.57
C VAL A 502 9.94 5.34 28.02
N GLY A 503 9.03 5.02 28.95
CA GLY A 503 9.28 5.07 30.40
C GLY A 503 10.19 3.92 30.87
N TYR A 504 10.93 4.11 31.96
CA TYR A 504 11.82 3.04 32.46
C TYR A 504 11.03 1.78 32.83
N ASP A 505 9.91 1.94 33.52
CA ASP A 505 8.92 0.91 33.90
C ASP A 505 8.29 0.15 32.71
N ARG A 506 8.59 0.56 31.48
CA ARG A 506 8.09 0.00 30.22
C ARG A 506 9.21 -0.43 29.28
N CYS A 507 10.42 -0.55 29.82
CA CYS A 507 11.58 -1.09 29.13
C CYS A 507 11.80 -2.52 29.61
N PHE A 508 11.73 -3.48 28.68
CA PHE A 508 11.90 -4.90 28.97
C PHE A 508 13.08 -5.49 28.20
N MET A 509 13.61 -6.58 28.71
CA MET A 509 14.61 -7.41 28.05
C MET A 509 14.05 -8.82 27.89
N ALA A 510 14.12 -9.34 26.67
CA ALA A 510 13.66 -10.67 26.35
C ALA A 510 14.80 -11.67 26.40
N GLN A 511 14.51 -12.85 26.93
CA GLN A 511 15.43 -13.97 26.94
C GLN A 511 14.74 -15.24 26.53
N LYS A 512 15.51 -16.10 25.86
CA LYS A 512 15.06 -17.41 25.41
C LYS A 512 15.51 -18.47 26.41
N GLY A 513 14.58 -18.99 27.20
CA GLY A 513 14.80 -20.21 27.99
C GLY A 513 14.55 -21.46 27.15
N GLU A 514 14.62 -22.65 27.77
CA GLU A 514 14.44 -23.93 27.07
C GLU A 514 13.06 -24.10 26.41
N SER A 515 11.99 -23.61 27.07
CA SER A 515 10.61 -23.79 26.61
C SER A 515 9.79 -22.50 26.50
N LYS A 516 10.25 -21.40 27.09
CA LYS A 516 9.51 -20.14 27.13
C LYS A 516 10.41 -18.92 26.91
N VAL A 517 9.83 -17.87 26.38
CA VAL A 517 10.44 -16.55 26.33
C VAL A 517 10.04 -15.79 27.59
N VAL A 518 11.02 -15.27 28.33
CA VAL A 518 10.78 -14.49 29.54
C VAL A 518 11.10 -13.03 29.25
N LEU A 519 10.18 -12.14 29.61
CA LEU A 519 10.41 -10.69 29.60
C LEU A 519 10.62 -10.22 31.03
N THR A 520 11.79 -9.65 31.30
CA THR A 520 12.08 -9.02 32.59
C THR A 520 12.22 -7.53 32.43
N GLN A 521 11.93 -6.80 33.51
CA GLN A 521 12.22 -5.37 33.58
C GLN A 521 13.70 -5.14 33.23
N ALA A 522 13.96 -4.22 32.31
CA ALA A 522 15.31 -3.97 31.84
C ALA A 522 16.14 -3.29 32.94
N GLU A 523 17.28 -3.88 33.26
CA GLU A 523 18.24 -3.34 34.21
C GLU A 523 19.41 -2.66 33.47
N HIS A 524 20.14 -1.80 34.18
CA HIS A 524 21.37 -1.19 33.69
C HIS A 524 21.29 -0.40 32.36
N ILE A 525 20.09 -0.05 31.88
CA ILE A 525 19.87 0.70 30.62
C ILE A 525 20.73 1.97 30.55
N ASN A 526 20.90 2.65 31.68
CA ASN A 526 21.74 3.86 31.77
C ASN A 526 22.88 3.60 32.73
N ASN A 527 24.05 3.30 32.17
CA ASN A 527 25.32 3.20 32.90
C ASN A 527 25.31 2.15 34.03
N PRO A 528 25.54 0.86 33.71
CA PRO A 528 25.62 -0.22 34.71
C PRO A 528 26.60 0.08 35.84
N PHE A 529 27.75 0.65 35.49
CA PHE A 529 28.81 0.93 36.45
C PHE A 529 28.39 1.93 37.52
N ILE A 530 27.86 3.10 37.13
CA ILE A 530 27.47 4.15 38.09
C ILE A 530 26.24 3.74 38.91
N ASN A 531 25.27 3.06 38.30
CA ASN A 531 24.00 2.77 38.95
C ASN A 531 23.96 1.43 39.69
N GLY A 532 24.88 0.51 39.40
CA GLY A 532 25.04 -0.77 40.10
C GLY A 532 26.44 -0.90 40.70
N PHE A 533 27.43 -1.22 39.85
CA PHE A 533 28.72 -1.78 40.29
C PHE A 533 29.44 -0.89 41.30
N LYS A 534 29.53 0.41 41.02
CA LYS A 534 30.19 1.37 41.89
C LYS A 534 29.49 1.55 43.22
N LYS A 535 28.16 1.49 43.25
CA LYS A 535 27.38 1.68 44.48
C LYS A 535 27.52 0.48 45.41
N ASN A 536 27.54 -0.71 44.83
CA ASN A 536 27.51 -1.97 45.58
C ASN A 536 28.86 -2.68 45.64
N PHE A 537 29.96 -2.05 45.20
CA PHE A 537 31.30 -2.64 45.16
C PHE A 537 31.77 -3.23 46.50
N PHE A 538 31.34 -2.65 47.62
CA PHE A 538 31.72 -3.10 48.96
C PHE A 538 30.68 -4.02 49.63
N THR A 539 29.55 -4.29 48.97
CA THR A 539 28.40 -5.01 49.57
C THR A 539 27.88 -6.17 48.75
N ASN A 540 28.12 -6.20 47.43
CA ASN A 540 27.70 -7.26 46.53
C ASN A 540 28.92 -7.90 45.84
N PRO A 541 29.17 -9.20 46.05
CA PRO A 541 30.39 -9.86 45.58
C PRO A 541 30.43 -9.98 44.04
N MET A 542 29.31 -10.34 43.42
CA MET A 542 29.18 -10.42 41.96
C MET A 542 29.50 -9.08 41.29
N GLN A 543 28.87 -7.99 41.75
CA GLN A 543 29.08 -6.64 41.21
C GLN A 543 30.48 -6.09 41.48
N ARG A 544 31.11 -6.49 42.61
CA ARG A 544 32.50 -6.17 42.91
C ARG A 544 33.43 -6.76 41.87
N VAL A 545 33.33 -8.05 41.60
CA VAL A 545 34.18 -8.74 40.63
C VAL A 545 33.91 -8.24 39.21
N ALA A 546 32.65 -8.07 38.83
CA ALA A 546 32.25 -7.52 37.52
C ALA A 546 32.79 -6.10 37.28
N SER A 547 33.15 -5.36 38.34
CA SER A 547 33.72 -4.01 38.22
C SER A 547 35.19 -3.98 37.76
N ILE A 548 35.95 -5.07 37.95
CA ILE A 548 37.42 -5.10 37.73
C ILE A 548 37.81 -4.59 36.33
N PRO A 549 37.20 -5.08 35.22
CA PRO A 549 37.46 -4.55 33.89
C PRO A 549 37.29 -3.03 33.75
N PHE A 550 36.26 -2.47 34.39
CA PHE A 550 35.95 -1.05 34.30
C PHE A 550 36.99 -0.22 35.02
N VAL A 551 37.33 -0.60 36.24
CA VAL A 551 38.32 0.13 37.04
C VAL A 551 39.67 0.09 36.34
N ARG A 552 40.06 -1.07 35.79
CA ARG A 552 41.25 -1.22 34.96
C ARG A 552 41.24 -0.25 33.78
N ASN A 553 40.17 -0.18 33.00
CA ASN A 553 40.09 0.72 31.85
C ASN A 553 40.12 2.20 32.26
N ILE A 554 39.53 2.56 33.40
CA ILE A 554 39.65 3.93 33.94
C ILE A 554 41.11 4.25 34.29
N LEU A 555 41.84 3.31 34.89
CA LEU A 555 43.28 3.48 35.16
C LEU A 555 44.07 3.62 33.86
N GLU A 556 43.78 2.82 32.83
CA GLU A 556 44.39 2.93 31.50
C GLU A 556 44.27 4.35 30.94
N TYR A 557 43.06 4.92 30.98
CA TYR A 557 42.79 6.26 30.44
C TYR A 557 43.32 7.40 31.29
N THR A 558 43.54 7.19 32.58
CA THR A 558 43.90 8.27 33.52
C THR A 558 45.36 8.26 33.93
N LYS A 559 45.99 7.08 33.96
CA LYS A 559 47.36 6.87 34.43
C LYS A 559 48.27 6.18 33.42
N GLY A 560 47.72 5.38 32.50
CA GLY A 560 48.49 4.62 31.51
C GLY A 560 48.42 3.10 31.75
N ASP A 561 48.96 2.33 30.80
CA ASP A 561 49.04 0.87 30.85
C ASP A 561 50.29 0.34 31.60
N ASP A 562 51.20 1.23 31.98
CA ASP A 562 52.38 1.00 32.81
C ASP A 562 52.14 1.21 34.31
N ASP A 563 50.95 1.68 34.72
CA ASP A 563 50.58 1.88 36.12
C ASP A 563 50.48 0.55 36.89
N ASP A 564 51.05 0.51 38.09
CA ASP A 564 51.08 -0.70 38.93
C ASP A 564 49.68 -1.24 39.25
N ASP A 565 48.68 -0.37 39.46
CA ASP A 565 47.31 -0.81 39.73
C ASP A 565 46.62 -1.33 38.46
N TYR A 566 46.90 -0.74 37.31
CA TYR A 566 46.47 -1.28 36.01
C TYR A 566 47.02 -2.68 35.77
N ILE A 567 48.32 -2.89 36.04
CA ILE A 567 48.98 -4.19 35.89
C ILE A 567 48.37 -5.20 36.86
N LYS A 568 48.19 -4.85 38.15
CA LYS A 568 47.53 -5.72 39.14
C LYS A 568 46.12 -6.13 38.70
N LEU A 569 45.29 -5.20 38.24
CA LEU A 569 43.95 -5.54 37.75
C LEU A 569 44.00 -6.38 36.46
N THR A 570 45.02 -6.20 35.62
CA THR A 570 45.26 -7.06 34.45
C THR A 570 45.55 -8.50 34.87
N SER A 571 46.31 -8.72 35.96
CA SER A 571 46.55 -10.05 36.54
C SER A 571 45.30 -10.71 37.15
N LEU A 572 44.18 -9.98 37.29
CA LEU A 572 42.86 -10.53 37.63
C LEU A 572 41.98 -10.83 36.40
N LEU A 573 42.44 -10.47 35.20
CA LEU A 573 41.77 -10.76 33.93
C LEU A 573 42.56 -11.75 33.06
N HIS A 574 43.85 -11.92 33.37
CA HIS A 574 44.78 -12.84 32.72
C HIS A 574 45.62 -13.56 33.77
N TRP A 575 45.91 -14.84 33.54
CA TRP A 575 46.71 -15.63 34.45
C TRP A 575 48.17 -15.20 34.39
N LYS A 576 48.67 -14.64 35.49
CA LYS A 576 50.04 -14.12 35.68
C LYS A 576 50.61 -14.66 37.00
N GLN A 577 51.90 -14.41 37.25
CA GLN A 577 52.58 -14.95 38.43
C GLN A 577 52.03 -14.44 39.76
N ASP A 578 51.57 -13.19 39.80
CA ASP A 578 51.03 -12.51 40.97
C ASP A 578 49.52 -12.70 41.15
N SER A 579 48.81 -13.25 40.16
CA SER A 579 47.36 -13.46 40.14
C SER A 579 46.79 -14.04 41.45
N ARG A 580 47.44 -15.07 42.03
CA ARG A 580 47.00 -15.71 43.29
C ARG A 580 47.27 -14.88 44.55
N THR A 581 48.13 -13.86 44.47
CA THR A 581 48.58 -13.08 45.63
C THR A 581 47.76 -11.81 45.85
N ILE A 582 46.97 -11.39 44.86
CA ILE A 582 46.14 -10.19 44.92
C ILE A 582 44.95 -10.44 45.85
N THR A 583 44.82 -9.60 46.88
CA THR A 583 43.79 -9.76 47.92
C THR A 583 42.61 -8.81 47.71
N ASN A 584 41.50 -9.06 48.40
CA ASN A 584 40.37 -8.11 48.42
C ASN A 584 40.76 -6.74 48.99
N SER A 585 41.77 -6.66 49.86
CA SER A 585 42.30 -5.39 50.36
C SER A 585 43.03 -4.57 49.28
N ASP A 586 43.72 -5.23 48.35
CA ASP A 586 44.28 -4.56 47.16
C ASP A 586 43.17 -3.95 46.31
N LEU A 587 42.08 -4.70 46.06
CA LEU A 587 40.92 -4.21 45.31
C LEU A 587 40.24 -3.02 45.99
N ASP A 588 40.07 -3.05 47.33
CA ASP A 588 39.51 -1.92 48.07
C ASP A 588 40.37 -0.67 47.91
N ARG A 589 41.69 -0.79 48.10
CA ARG A 589 42.63 0.33 47.92
C ARG A 589 42.52 0.91 46.52
N ILE A 590 42.64 0.07 45.49
CA ILE A 590 42.60 0.51 44.08
C ILE A 590 41.28 1.24 43.79
N PHE A 591 40.16 0.69 44.27
CA PHE A 591 38.84 1.29 44.04
C PHE A 591 38.68 2.65 44.72
N ILE A 592 39.11 2.77 45.99
CA ILE A 592 39.03 4.01 46.77
C ILE A 592 39.92 5.09 46.16
N GLU A 593 41.13 4.74 45.73
CA GLU A 593 42.07 5.67 45.11
C GLU A 593 41.59 6.13 43.71
N THR A 594 40.91 5.24 42.97
CA THR A 594 40.36 5.56 41.65
C THR A 594 39.11 6.46 41.75
N PHE A 595 38.27 6.26 42.77
CA PHE A 595 37.01 6.99 42.91
C PHE A 595 36.90 7.74 44.24
N ARG A 596 36.85 9.07 44.15
CA ARG A 596 36.57 9.97 45.29
C ARG A 596 35.27 9.61 46.02
N GLY A 597 35.24 9.79 47.35
CA GLY A 597 34.03 9.62 48.16
C GLY A 597 33.73 8.17 48.56
N GLN A 598 34.73 7.27 48.47
CA GLN A 598 34.64 5.88 48.92
C GLN A 598 35.41 5.61 50.21
N GLU A 599 35.96 6.66 50.83
CA GLU A 599 36.78 6.55 52.03
C GLU A 599 35.98 5.93 53.20
N GLY A 600 36.63 5.05 53.97
CA GLY A 600 36.02 4.40 55.14
C GLY A 600 35.11 3.21 54.83
N LYS A 601 35.01 2.79 53.56
CA LYS A 601 34.35 1.53 53.17
C LYS A 601 35.39 0.43 53.01
N SER A 602 34.98 -0.82 53.26
CA SER A 602 35.84 -2.00 53.08
C SER A 602 35.00 -3.24 52.82
N TRP A 603 35.56 -4.19 52.09
CA TRP A 603 35.00 -5.53 51.94
C TRP A 603 35.08 -6.31 53.27
N SER A 604 34.13 -7.22 53.49
CA SER A 604 34.04 -7.98 54.74
C SER A 604 35.18 -8.99 54.94
N GLN A 605 35.80 -9.47 53.85
CA GLN A 605 36.86 -10.49 53.85
C GLN A 605 38.14 -9.95 53.17
N PRO A 606 38.86 -8.99 53.78
CA PRO A 606 39.94 -8.25 53.11
C PRO A 606 41.17 -9.08 52.75
N ALA A 607 41.46 -10.16 53.50
CA ALA A 607 42.63 -11.00 53.29
C ALA A 607 42.42 -12.16 52.29
N GLU A 608 41.17 -12.43 51.90
CA GLU A 608 40.86 -13.47 50.91
C GLU A 608 41.39 -13.06 49.52
N ALA A 609 41.89 -14.03 48.76
CA ALA A 609 42.37 -13.78 47.40
C ALA A 609 41.19 -13.36 46.51
N ALA A 610 41.41 -12.34 45.68
CA ALA A 610 40.37 -11.83 44.79
C ALA A 610 39.92 -12.87 43.75
N ILE A 611 40.82 -13.78 43.34
CA ILE A 611 40.50 -14.88 42.43
C ILE A 611 39.56 -15.91 43.07
N ASP A 612 39.72 -16.21 44.37
CA ASP A 612 38.86 -17.17 45.05
C ASP A 612 37.42 -16.64 45.10
N LEU A 613 37.26 -15.34 45.37
CA LEU A 613 35.96 -14.66 45.28
C LEU A 613 35.39 -14.73 43.86
N LEU A 614 36.20 -14.45 42.83
CA LEU A 614 35.78 -14.56 41.42
C LEU A 614 35.26 -15.97 41.07
N ILE A 615 36.01 -17.02 41.41
CA ILE A 615 35.63 -18.40 41.09
C ILE A 615 34.36 -18.80 41.85
N LYS A 616 34.26 -18.41 43.14
CA LYS A 616 33.06 -18.62 43.94
C LYS A 616 31.82 -17.97 43.33
N GLU A 617 31.94 -16.73 42.86
CA GLU A 617 30.82 -16.04 42.21
C GLU A 617 30.51 -16.60 40.83
N ALA A 618 31.52 -17.07 40.06
CA ALA A 618 31.29 -17.78 38.81
C ALA A 618 30.53 -19.11 39.02
N ASP A 619 30.82 -19.83 40.12
CA ASP A 619 30.08 -21.02 40.52
C ASP A 619 28.64 -20.71 40.94
N ALA A 620 28.44 -19.62 41.68
CA ALA A 620 27.09 -19.15 42.00
C ALA A 620 26.32 -18.75 40.73
N ALA A 621 26.99 -18.12 39.77
CA ALA A 621 26.42 -17.73 38.48
C ALA A 621 25.96 -18.92 37.65
N LEU A 622 26.54 -20.13 37.80
CA LEU A 622 26.05 -21.34 37.12
C LEU A 622 24.66 -21.77 37.59
N LEU A 623 24.36 -21.55 38.88
CA LEU A 623 23.12 -21.98 39.54
C LEU A 623 22.05 -20.88 39.59
N ALA A 624 22.41 -19.65 39.24
CA ALA A 624 21.48 -18.53 39.20
C ALA A 624 20.40 -18.76 38.15
N ASP A 625 19.17 -18.31 38.42
CA ASP A 625 18.06 -18.38 37.46
C ASP A 625 18.45 -17.76 36.12
N GLU A 626 17.92 -18.33 35.03
CA GLU A 626 18.03 -17.72 33.70
C GLU A 626 17.34 -16.35 33.73
N GLY A 627 18.09 -15.29 33.46
CA GLY A 627 17.66 -13.90 33.64
C GLY A 627 18.67 -12.91 33.05
N VAL A 628 18.34 -11.60 33.06
CA VAL A 628 19.24 -10.52 32.63
C VAL A 628 20.37 -10.39 33.66
N ASN A 629 21.33 -11.31 33.58
CA ASN A 629 22.40 -11.42 34.55
C ASN A 629 23.69 -10.84 33.94
N PHE A 630 23.69 -9.54 33.71
CA PHE A 630 24.79 -8.86 33.04
C PHE A 630 26.12 -9.06 33.78
N GLU A 631 26.11 -9.01 35.11
CA GLU A 631 27.27 -9.27 35.95
C GLU A 631 27.75 -10.71 35.88
N ASN A 632 26.81 -11.66 35.89
CA ASN A 632 27.15 -13.08 35.78
C ASN A 632 27.91 -13.35 34.50
N LYS A 633 27.50 -12.75 33.37
CA LYS A 633 28.21 -12.91 32.09
C LYS A 633 29.63 -12.36 32.14
N ILE A 634 29.86 -11.22 32.80
CA ILE A 634 31.21 -10.67 32.99
C ILE A 634 32.04 -11.64 33.84
N VAL A 635 31.52 -12.03 35.00
CA VAL A 635 32.22 -12.89 35.98
C VAL A 635 32.54 -14.26 35.37
N LEU A 636 31.58 -14.89 34.69
CA LEU A 636 31.78 -16.15 33.96
C LEU A 636 32.84 -16.00 32.87
N SER A 637 32.85 -14.88 32.12
CA SER A 637 33.86 -14.65 31.08
C SER A 637 35.27 -14.55 31.68
N ILE A 638 35.43 -13.79 32.78
CA ILE A 638 36.71 -13.63 33.49
C ILE A 638 37.18 -14.97 34.04
N ALA A 639 36.31 -15.69 34.75
CA ALA A 639 36.64 -16.97 35.36
C ALA A 639 36.98 -18.03 34.30
N THR A 640 36.19 -18.13 33.23
CA THR A 640 36.44 -19.08 32.12
C THR A 640 37.81 -18.87 31.51
N ARG A 641 38.16 -17.60 31.23
CA ARG A 641 39.48 -17.26 30.68
C ARG A 641 40.60 -17.60 31.65
N LEU A 642 40.49 -17.20 32.92
CA LEU A 642 41.52 -17.46 33.91
C LEU A 642 41.76 -18.96 34.14
N LEU A 643 40.70 -19.76 34.20
CA LEU A 643 40.80 -21.22 34.30
C LEU A 643 41.50 -21.81 33.08
N ALA A 644 41.13 -21.38 31.87
CA ALA A 644 41.77 -21.83 30.63
C ALA A 644 43.26 -21.46 30.56
N GLU A 645 43.60 -20.22 30.86
CA GLU A 645 44.99 -19.76 30.85
C GLU A 645 45.82 -20.45 31.93
N SER A 646 45.29 -20.62 33.14
CA SER A 646 45.98 -21.34 34.21
C SER A 646 46.31 -22.79 33.85
N TYR A 647 45.35 -23.47 33.19
CA TYR A 647 45.53 -24.83 32.69
C TYR A 647 46.60 -24.90 31.61
N MET A 648 46.52 -24.03 30.60
CA MET A 648 47.50 -23.98 29.51
C MET A 648 48.91 -23.65 30.04
N VAL A 649 49.03 -22.71 30.98
CA VAL A 649 50.32 -22.34 31.59
C VAL A 649 50.90 -23.52 32.38
N ALA A 650 50.09 -24.24 33.15
CA ALA A 650 50.53 -25.40 33.92
C ALA A 650 51.02 -26.53 33.00
N GLU A 651 50.28 -26.82 31.93
CA GLU A 651 50.63 -27.87 30.96
C GLU A 651 51.85 -27.52 30.10
N LEU A 652 52.00 -26.26 29.71
CA LEU A 652 53.17 -25.79 28.96
C LEU A 652 54.46 -25.84 29.80
N ASN A 653 54.35 -25.60 31.11
CA ASN A 653 55.44 -25.64 32.09
C ASN A 653 56.73 -24.91 31.62
N ASP A 654 56.56 -23.73 31.03
CA ASP A 654 57.64 -22.94 30.42
C ASP A 654 57.52 -21.46 30.85
N PRO A 655 57.99 -21.11 32.08
CA PRO A 655 57.87 -19.76 32.60
C PRO A 655 58.55 -18.69 31.73
N ASN A 656 59.62 -19.04 31.01
CA ASN A 656 60.32 -18.11 30.14
C ASN A 656 59.43 -17.71 28.95
N PHE A 657 58.73 -18.67 28.35
CA PHE A 657 57.76 -18.38 27.30
C PHE A 657 56.54 -17.64 27.85
N THR A 658 55.91 -18.15 28.91
CA THR A 658 54.64 -17.61 29.40
C THR A 658 54.78 -16.17 29.93
N ASN A 659 55.89 -15.86 30.61
CA ASN A 659 56.15 -14.51 31.14
C ASN A 659 56.56 -13.51 30.05
N ALA A 660 57.06 -13.98 28.91
CA ALA A 660 57.44 -13.12 27.78
C ALA A 660 56.23 -12.68 26.93
N ILE A 661 55.02 -13.13 27.26
CA ILE A 661 53.79 -12.76 26.56
C ILE A 661 53.32 -11.37 27.02
N ASP A 662 53.39 -10.41 26.10
CA ASP A 662 53.08 -8.98 26.26
C ASP A 662 51.68 -8.57 25.73
N GLY A 663 51.01 -9.45 24.97
CA GLY A 663 49.70 -9.16 24.38
C GLY A 663 49.09 -10.37 23.68
N ASN A 664 47.77 -10.37 23.50
CA ASN A 664 46.98 -11.49 22.94
C ASN A 664 47.23 -12.82 23.67
N GLN A 665 47.28 -12.77 25.01
CA GLN A 665 47.80 -13.86 25.83
C GLN A 665 47.08 -15.19 25.61
N THR A 666 45.75 -15.21 25.72
CA THR A 666 44.95 -16.44 25.61
C THR A 666 45.21 -17.15 24.27
N GLN A 667 45.25 -16.40 23.16
CA GLN A 667 45.50 -16.94 21.82
C GLN A 667 46.95 -17.44 21.66
N LYS A 668 47.95 -16.69 22.14
CA LYS A 668 49.36 -17.13 22.10
C LYS A 668 49.57 -18.39 22.94
N LEU A 669 48.94 -18.48 24.11
CA LEU A 669 48.96 -19.69 24.96
C LEU A 669 48.33 -20.87 24.24
N PHE A 670 47.15 -20.69 23.64
CA PHE A 670 46.45 -21.76 22.92
C PHE A 670 47.24 -22.27 21.70
N GLN A 671 47.83 -21.38 20.92
CA GLN A 671 48.68 -21.75 19.79
C GLN A 671 49.92 -22.55 20.23
N ALA A 672 50.58 -22.13 21.31
CA ALA A 672 51.71 -22.86 21.89
C ALA A 672 51.27 -24.24 22.42
N PHE A 673 50.16 -24.29 23.15
CA PHE A 673 49.58 -25.51 23.69
C PHE A 673 49.27 -26.54 22.58
N LYS A 674 48.63 -26.09 21.50
CA LYS A 674 48.30 -26.90 20.32
C LYS A 674 49.54 -27.35 19.55
N SER A 675 50.47 -26.44 19.26
CA SER A 675 51.68 -26.74 18.47
C SER A 675 52.65 -27.67 19.19
N ARG A 676 52.73 -27.59 20.52
CA ARG A 676 53.53 -28.50 21.35
C ARG A 676 52.82 -29.82 21.67
N GLY A 677 51.60 -30.01 21.18
CA GLY A 677 50.87 -31.29 21.27
C GLY A 677 50.23 -31.58 22.63
N HIS A 678 49.97 -30.56 23.47
CA HIS A 678 49.30 -30.74 24.77
C HIS A 678 47.79 -30.93 24.64
N GLY A 679 47.15 -31.54 25.63
CA GLY A 679 45.70 -31.78 25.73
C GLY A 679 45.11 -32.80 24.74
N THR A 680 43.89 -33.26 25.02
CA THR A 680 43.11 -34.13 24.10
C THR A 680 42.46 -33.29 22.98
N PRO A 681 41.97 -33.91 21.89
CA PRO A 681 41.19 -33.19 20.87
C PRO A 681 40.02 -32.40 21.48
N GLU A 682 39.25 -33.01 22.36
CA GLU A 682 38.10 -32.38 23.02
C GLU A 682 38.54 -31.22 23.93
N GLY A 683 39.65 -31.37 24.67
CA GLY A 683 40.22 -30.30 25.49
C GLY A 683 40.70 -29.12 24.65
N ARG A 684 41.22 -29.36 23.44
CA ARG A 684 41.61 -28.30 22.51
C ARG A 684 40.39 -27.58 21.93
N ASP A 685 39.32 -28.31 21.62
CA ASP A 685 38.08 -27.71 21.11
C ASP A 685 37.41 -26.81 22.17
N ILE A 686 37.42 -27.23 23.44
CA ILE A 686 36.95 -26.39 24.57
C ILE A 686 37.80 -25.12 24.66
N LEU A 687 39.12 -25.23 24.64
CA LEU A 687 40.03 -24.09 24.71
C LEU A 687 39.90 -23.14 23.51
N ASP A 688 39.68 -23.67 22.30
CA ASP A 688 39.40 -22.86 21.10
C ASP A 688 38.08 -22.09 21.28
N GLY A 689 37.05 -22.73 21.85
CA GLY A 689 35.81 -22.08 22.25
C GLY A 689 36.01 -20.92 23.25
N VAL A 690 36.90 -21.09 24.23
CA VAL A 690 37.29 -20.01 25.15
C VAL A 690 37.97 -18.86 24.41
N VAL A 691 38.89 -19.18 23.49
CA VAL A 691 39.56 -18.17 22.67
C VAL A 691 38.60 -17.47 21.71
N LEU A 692 37.50 -18.09 21.29
CA LEU A 692 36.50 -17.45 20.44
C LEU A 692 35.52 -16.57 21.23
N MET A 693 35.05 -17.04 22.39
CA MET A 693 33.96 -16.40 23.13
C MET A 693 34.43 -15.35 24.15
N THR A 694 35.62 -15.50 24.71
CA THR A 694 36.10 -14.60 25.76
C THR A 694 37.06 -13.47 25.34
N PRO A 695 37.77 -13.45 24.19
CA PRO A 695 38.98 -12.64 23.98
C PRO A 695 38.73 -11.12 23.94
N GLU A 696 37.57 -10.66 23.47
CA GLU A 696 37.25 -9.23 23.29
C GLU A 696 36.35 -8.67 24.40
N ASN A 697 35.65 -9.55 25.12
CA ASN A 697 34.53 -9.19 26.01
C ASN A 697 34.94 -8.74 27.42
N ILE A 698 36.23 -8.76 27.75
CA ILE A 698 36.73 -8.53 29.12
C ILE A 698 37.42 -7.16 29.27
N HIS A 699 37.70 -6.46 28.17
CA HIS A 699 38.25 -5.10 28.19
C HIS A 699 37.11 -4.08 28.03
N VAL A 700 36.24 -3.99 29.03
CA VAL A 700 34.95 -3.29 28.85
C VAL A 700 35.07 -1.77 28.85
N ASN A 701 35.02 -1.17 27.66
CA ASN A 701 34.75 0.26 27.50
C ASN A 701 33.26 0.54 27.44
N SER A 702 32.83 1.77 27.73
CA SER A 702 31.42 2.16 27.81
C SER A 702 30.59 1.96 26.52
N PHE A 703 31.27 1.65 25.41
CA PHE A 703 30.71 1.35 24.09
C PHE A 703 30.62 -0.17 23.79
N MET A 704 31.25 -1.04 24.60
CA MET A 704 31.48 -2.47 24.33
C MET A 704 30.61 -3.42 25.18
N TYR A 705 29.52 -2.91 25.75
CA TYR A 705 28.60 -3.74 26.55
C TYR A 705 27.73 -4.64 25.68
N GLU A 706 27.45 -4.24 24.45
CA GLU A 706 26.53 -4.90 23.54
C GLU A 706 26.95 -6.35 23.22
N PRO A 707 28.21 -6.65 22.87
CA PRO A 707 28.67 -8.04 22.72
C PRO A 707 28.40 -8.92 23.95
N ILE A 708 28.65 -8.42 25.16
CA ILE A 708 28.42 -9.18 26.41
C ILE A 708 26.92 -9.39 26.66
N ILE A 709 26.09 -8.39 26.36
CA ILE A 709 24.63 -8.49 26.50
C ILE A 709 24.09 -9.53 25.50
N ASP A 710 24.58 -9.51 24.25
CA ASP A 710 24.17 -10.43 23.17
C ASP A 710 24.71 -11.85 23.30
N MET A 711 25.78 -12.07 24.06
CA MET A 711 26.29 -13.42 24.33
C MET A 711 25.21 -14.29 24.98
N SER A 712 25.07 -15.53 24.50
CA SER A 712 24.17 -16.50 25.12
C SER A 712 24.64 -16.85 26.53
N ASP A 713 23.78 -16.62 27.52
CA ASP A 713 24.05 -16.99 28.93
C ASP A 713 24.27 -18.50 29.07
N ALA A 714 23.43 -19.32 28.41
CA ALA A 714 23.54 -20.76 28.40
C ALA A 714 24.86 -21.27 27.78
N ALA A 715 25.28 -20.70 26.64
CA ALA A 715 26.54 -21.07 26.00
C ALA A 715 27.74 -20.75 26.91
N LEU A 716 27.72 -19.58 27.56
CA LEU A 716 28.79 -19.16 28.46
C LEU A 716 28.86 -20.03 29.72
N ARG A 717 27.71 -20.40 30.31
CA ARG A 717 27.63 -21.35 31.43
C ARG A 717 28.15 -22.73 31.06
N SER A 718 27.77 -23.25 29.88
CA SER A 718 28.29 -24.53 29.38
C SER A 718 29.81 -24.48 29.24
N LEU A 719 30.34 -23.43 28.61
CA LEU A 719 31.77 -23.27 28.41
C LEU A 719 32.54 -23.18 29.73
N TYR A 720 32.01 -22.44 30.72
CA TYR A 720 32.59 -22.38 32.06
C TYR A 720 32.57 -23.77 32.76
N ALA A 721 31.46 -24.50 32.66
CA ALA A 721 31.37 -25.85 33.23
C ALA A 721 32.36 -26.82 32.59
N ASP A 722 32.55 -26.74 31.26
CA ASP A 722 33.48 -27.59 30.53
C ASP A 722 34.94 -27.25 30.85
N ILE A 723 35.30 -25.97 30.95
CA ILE A 723 36.67 -25.59 31.35
C ILE A 723 36.96 -25.98 32.81
N LYS A 724 35.98 -25.92 33.69
CA LYS A 724 36.13 -26.35 35.09
C LYS A 724 36.38 -27.85 35.21
N ARG A 725 35.76 -28.66 34.33
CA ARG A 725 36.06 -30.09 34.23
C ARG A 725 37.47 -30.35 33.69
N LEU A 726 37.93 -29.52 32.75
CA LEU A 726 39.27 -29.61 32.18
C LEU A 726 40.37 -29.19 33.17
N SER A 727 40.10 -28.19 34.03
CA SER A 727 41.04 -27.60 34.98
C SER A 727 40.48 -27.56 36.42
N PRO A 728 40.53 -28.68 37.16
CA PRO A 728 40.04 -28.72 38.55
C PRO A 728 40.99 -28.06 39.57
N GLY A 729 42.15 -27.53 39.14
CA GLY A 729 43.27 -27.12 40.02
C GLY A 729 43.17 -25.72 40.66
N LEU A 730 42.10 -24.99 40.38
CA LEU A 730 41.72 -23.75 41.06
C LEU A 730 40.43 -24.02 41.86
N ASN A 731 40.56 -24.80 42.93
CA ASN A 731 39.56 -24.91 43.99
C ASN A 731 40.11 -24.26 45.26
#